data_AF-A0AAU7K568-F1
#
_entry.id   AF-A0AAU7K568-F1
#
_cell.length_a   1.000
_cell.length_b   1.000
_cell.length_c   1.000
_cell.angle_alpha   90.00
_cell.angle_beta   90.00
_cell.angle_gamma   90.00
#
_symmetry.space_group_name_H-M   'P 1'
#
loop_
_entity.id
_entity.type
_entity.pdbx_description
1 polymer ?
#
loop_
_entity_poly.entity_id
_entity_poly.type
_entity_poly.pdbx_seq_one_letter_code
_entity_poly.pdbx_strand_id
1 'polypeptide(L)'
;MGIREELEKRILVIDGAMGTMIQRYNLSEEDFRGERFRNHPCDVKGNNDLLNITRPDIIKTIHLEYLAAGADIIETNTFSTQRISMADYQMEDLSYEMSFEGARVAKEAVNEFMAANPDRKCFVAGAIGPTNRTLSMSPNVNDPGFRAVYFDELEEAYYEQVRGLVDGGSDVLLIETIFDTLNAKVAIVAIKKYEEVIGRKLEIMISGTITDASGRTLSGQTAEAFLNSVMHAKPLSIGFNCALGAKEMRPHIEELAAKAGCYVSAYPNAGLPNEFGAYDEQPHETAHLVDDFIASGFVNIVGGCCGTTPQHIGCIAKNARKAEPRKLPNLPPYMRLSGLEPVTITPESIFVNIGERTNITGSPKFSKLILGGDYEAALAVALQQVEGGAQVIDVNMDEGMLDSEAAMTKFLNLIASEPDIAKLPIMVDSSKWSVIENGLKCLQGKGIVNSISLKEGEDKFRESARKIMQYGAAVVVMAFDEQGQADNYQRRIEICKRSYDILVNEIGFPPEDIIFDPNILTVATGLEEHNNYAVDFINATRWIKENLPHAKVSGGVSNISFSFRGNNVVREAMHSAFLYHAIQAGLDMGIVNAGMLEVYQEIPPELLERVEDVLLNRREDATERLVEYADTVKSKGKEVVKDEEWRKGSVEERLSHSLVKGIVEYLDDDVEEARQKYARPIQVIEGPLMDGMNIVGDLFGAGKMFLPQVVKSARVMKKAVAYLLPFIEQEKLDNPDQDQNSSAGKVLMATVKGDVHDIGKNIVGVVLACNNFEIIDMGVMVPAQDIIKKAKEINADIIGLSGLITPSLDEMVHFAKEMEREGFTIPLIIGGATTSRIHAAVKVAPNYSGPAIHVLDASRSVTVCSTLMNPETREEYIAGIRAEYDKAREAHLNKRSDKRFKTLEEARANKFKIDFQPNLPVPEFTGTRVFDHYPLEELVPYIDWTPFFHTWELRGSYPKIFDDKNVGDEAKKLFDDAQVLLKRILDEKLLTARAVIGFWPANAVGDDIELSVESAELGDSKPQTPNSKLVKIHTLRQQAEKVDGQPYYALSDFIAPKESGIQDYFGGFAVTAGIGIDELVNEFESNYDDYNSIMAKALADRLAEAFAERMHERVRKEYWGYAQDENLSNQELIKEEYAGIRPAPGYPACPEHTEKGTLFQLLDAENKIGLRLTESYAMYPTAAVSGFYFAHPDSRYFGLGKITKDQIEDYAIRKNMPVEEVERWLSPNLAY
;
A
#
# COMPACT_ATOMS: atom_id res chain seq x y z
N MET A 1 -29.30 18.58 -17.18
CA MET A 1 -29.48 17.95 -15.87
C MET A 1 -28.16 17.33 -15.49
N GLY A 2 -27.42 17.97 -14.58
CA GLY A 2 -26.11 17.49 -14.11
C GLY A 2 -26.22 16.47 -12.97
N ILE A 3 -25.13 15.78 -12.67
CA ILE A 3 -25.06 14.74 -11.62
C ILE A 3 -25.50 15.26 -10.23
N ARG A 4 -25.19 16.51 -9.88
CA ARG A 4 -25.67 17.20 -8.66
C ARG A 4 -27.19 17.17 -8.52
N GLU A 5 -27.92 17.42 -9.61
CA GLU A 5 -29.39 17.44 -9.59
C GLU A 5 -29.96 16.05 -9.26
N GLU A 6 -29.28 14.95 -9.60
CA GLU A 6 -29.76 13.60 -9.30
C GLU A 6 -29.46 13.19 -7.85
N LEU A 7 -28.29 13.58 -7.32
CA LEU A 7 -27.87 13.33 -5.93
C LEU A 7 -28.78 14.00 -4.89
N GLU A 8 -29.47 15.08 -5.26
CA GLU A 8 -30.52 15.72 -4.46
C GLU A 8 -31.84 14.93 -4.44
N LYS A 9 -32.13 14.13 -5.47
CA LYS A 9 -33.41 13.40 -5.63
C LYS A 9 -33.36 11.98 -5.09
N ARG A 10 -32.22 11.30 -5.25
CA ARG A 10 -32.06 9.86 -5.00
C ARG A 10 -30.62 9.53 -4.67
N ILE A 11 -30.41 8.41 -3.97
CA ILE A 11 -29.09 7.80 -3.88
C ILE A 11 -28.72 7.29 -5.27
N LEU A 12 -27.54 7.68 -5.77
CA LEU A 12 -26.98 7.14 -7.01
C LEU A 12 -26.21 5.85 -6.72
N VAL A 13 -26.20 4.96 -7.70
CA VAL A 13 -25.44 3.72 -7.63
C VAL A 13 -24.18 3.88 -8.48
N ILE A 14 -23.00 3.87 -7.87
CA ILE A 14 -21.76 3.60 -8.63
C ILE A 14 -21.66 2.10 -8.87
N ASP A 15 -20.90 1.68 -9.88
CA ASP A 15 -20.81 0.27 -10.25
C ASP A 15 -20.10 -0.58 -9.18
N GLY A 16 -19.95 -1.85 -9.51
CA GLY A 16 -19.13 -2.75 -8.72
C GLY A 16 -17.70 -2.57 -9.16
N ALA A 17 -16.82 -3.36 -8.58
CA ALA A 17 -15.46 -3.40 -9.08
C ALA A 17 -15.48 -3.75 -10.57
N MET A 18 -15.13 -2.73 -11.36
CA MET A 18 -14.19 -2.86 -12.45
C MET A 18 -13.16 -3.88 -11.96
N GLY A 19 -12.43 -3.60 -10.88
CA GLY A 19 -11.48 -4.40 -10.10
C GLY A 19 -11.67 -5.89 -9.79
N THR A 20 -12.66 -6.60 -10.36
CA THR A 20 -12.73 -8.07 -10.33
C THR A 20 -13.62 -8.77 -11.39
N MET A 21 -14.25 -8.19 -12.42
CA MET A 21 -15.07 -8.98 -13.41
C MET A 21 -14.26 -9.99 -14.28
N ILE A 22 -14.03 -9.79 -15.60
CA ILE A 22 -13.19 -10.56 -16.58
C ILE A 22 -12.36 -11.82 -16.20
N GLN A 23 -11.73 -12.02 -15.03
CA GLN A 23 -11.35 -13.42 -14.71
C GLN A 23 -12.60 -14.25 -14.38
N ARG A 24 -13.78 -13.60 -14.47
CA ARG A 24 -14.93 -13.92 -15.35
C ARG A 24 -14.39 -14.47 -16.66
N TYR A 25 -14.71 -13.90 -17.82
CA TYR A 25 -14.15 -14.20 -19.15
C TYR A 25 -13.41 -15.71 -19.39
N ASN A 26 -12.19 -15.11 -18.89
CA ASN A 26 -10.70 -15.32 -18.57
C ASN A 26 -9.54 -15.45 -19.64
N LEU A 27 -8.20 -15.27 -19.37
CA LEU A 27 -7.19 -15.18 -20.48
C LEU A 27 -5.65 -15.62 -20.32
N SER A 28 -4.67 -15.51 -21.28
CA SER A 28 -3.19 -15.80 -21.05
C SER A 28 -1.95 -14.87 -21.47
N GLU A 29 -1.30 -14.87 -22.65
CA GLU A 29 -0.30 -13.85 -23.20
C GLU A 29 -0.25 -13.34 -24.75
N GLU A 30 -1.14 -12.50 -25.39
CA GLU A 30 -1.04 -11.88 -26.77
C GLU A 30 -1.69 -10.50 -27.17
N ASP A 31 -2.95 -10.06 -26.88
CA ASP A 31 -3.58 -8.79 -27.43
C ASP A 31 -4.09 -7.76 -26.42
N PHE A 32 -3.66 -7.80 -25.17
CA PHE A 32 -3.74 -6.55 -24.39
C PHE A 32 -3.12 -5.33 -25.08
N ARG A 33 -2.20 -5.56 -26.02
CA ARG A 33 -1.60 -4.56 -26.90
C ARG A 33 -2.10 -4.58 -28.34
N GLY A 34 -2.96 -5.54 -28.65
CA GLY A 34 -3.46 -5.82 -29.98
C GLY A 34 -2.36 -6.16 -30.98
N GLU A 35 -2.76 -6.10 -32.24
CA GLU A 35 -1.85 -6.03 -33.38
C GLU A 35 -0.91 -4.81 -33.31
N ARG A 36 -1.34 -3.72 -32.65
CA ARG A 36 -0.60 -2.46 -32.56
C ARG A 36 0.79 -2.60 -31.92
N PHE A 37 0.87 -3.06 -30.67
CA PHE A 37 2.17 -3.06 -29.95
C PHE A 37 2.87 -4.44 -29.96
N ARG A 38 2.52 -5.33 -30.90
CA ARG A 38 2.98 -6.73 -31.07
C ARG A 38 4.50 -7.01 -30.92
N ASN A 39 5.38 -6.02 -30.88
CA ASN A 39 6.85 -6.21 -30.82
C ASN A 39 7.61 -5.13 -30.00
N HIS A 40 7.01 -4.57 -28.95
CA HIS A 40 7.70 -3.85 -27.84
C HIS A 40 8.56 -4.93 -27.02
N PRO A 41 9.54 -4.66 -26.10
CA PRO A 41 10.80 -5.47 -25.88
C PRO A 41 11.22 -6.43 -24.64
N CYS A 42 10.46 -6.76 -23.54
CA CYS A 42 10.33 -8.18 -23.00
C CYS A 42 8.97 -9.05 -22.93
N ASP A 43 7.90 -8.94 -22.05
CA ASP A 43 6.57 -9.72 -22.15
C ASP A 43 5.32 -9.36 -21.22
N VAL A 44 4.19 -10.12 -21.02
CA VAL A 44 2.84 -9.52 -20.60
C VAL A 44 1.90 -10.04 -19.41
N LYS A 45 0.59 -10.44 -19.61
CA LYS A 45 -0.73 -10.42 -18.79
C LYS A 45 -1.38 -9.11 -18.33
N GLY A 46 -2.52 -8.63 -18.84
CA GLY A 46 -3.42 -7.82 -17.97
C GLY A 46 -3.26 -6.29 -17.73
N ASN A 47 -2.93 -5.36 -18.64
CA ASN A 47 -3.02 -3.89 -18.38
C ASN A 47 -4.45 -3.43 -18.37
N ASN A 48 -4.95 -3.03 -17.20
CA ASN A 48 -6.33 -2.58 -17.09
C ASN A 48 -6.64 -1.59 -18.20
N ASP A 49 -5.82 -0.55 -18.22
CA ASP A 49 -6.06 0.69 -18.89
C ASP A 49 -5.60 0.73 -20.35
N LEU A 50 -4.67 -0.15 -20.77
CA LEU A 50 -4.29 -0.25 -22.18
C LEU A 50 -5.42 -0.82 -23.01
N LEU A 51 -6.24 -1.69 -22.40
CA LEU A 51 -7.23 -2.41 -23.17
C LEU A 51 -8.19 -1.53 -23.90
N ASN A 52 -8.59 -0.43 -23.28
CA ASN A 52 -9.30 0.68 -23.91
C ASN A 52 -8.94 0.93 -25.40
N ILE A 53 -7.65 0.81 -25.76
CA ILE A 53 -7.11 0.97 -27.11
C ILE A 53 -7.24 -0.31 -27.98
N THR A 54 -6.99 -1.48 -27.41
CA THR A 54 -6.51 -2.68 -28.14
C THR A 54 -7.57 -3.76 -28.26
N ARG A 55 -8.42 -3.82 -27.26
CA ARG A 55 -9.66 -4.57 -27.22
C ARG A 55 -10.70 -3.45 -27.02
N PRO A 56 -11.53 -2.94 -27.98
CA PRO A 56 -12.39 -1.74 -27.67
C PRO A 56 -13.93 -1.85 -27.36
N ASP A 57 -14.55 -3.04 -27.17
CA ASP A 57 -16.02 -3.25 -27.06
C ASP A 57 -16.66 -4.09 -25.86
N ILE A 58 -15.92 -4.80 -24.98
CA ILE A 58 -16.41 -5.50 -23.74
C ILE A 58 -16.15 -4.79 -22.37
N ILE A 59 -15.21 -3.86 -22.18
CA ILE A 59 -15.31 -2.80 -21.14
C ILE A 59 -16.68 -2.16 -21.28
N LYS A 60 -17.02 -1.83 -22.53
CA LYS A 60 -18.34 -1.38 -22.92
C LYS A 60 -19.42 -2.43 -22.59
N THR A 61 -19.20 -3.73 -22.77
CA THR A 61 -20.16 -4.79 -22.37
C THR A 61 -20.31 -4.94 -20.85
N ILE A 62 -19.25 -4.87 -20.04
CA ILE A 62 -19.31 -4.98 -18.57
C ILE A 62 -19.83 -3.68 -17.95
N HIS A 63 -19.49 -2.52 -18.51
CA HIS A 63 -20.22 -1.28 -18.26
C HIS A 63 -21.72 -1.47 -18.58
N LEU A 64 -22.07 -2.08 -19.73
CA LEU A 64 -23.46 -2.40 -20.06
C LEU A 64 -24.08 -3.42 -19.07
N GLU A 65 -23.33 -4.40 -18.55
CA GLU A 65 -23.77 -5.32 -17.48
C GLU A 65 -24.05 -4.57 -16.18
N TYR A 66 -23.16 -3.65 -15.75
CA TYR A 66 -23.35 -2.82 -14.55
C TYR A 66 -24.48 -1.81 -14.71
N LEU A 67 -24.60 -1.15 -15.87
CA LEU A 67 -25.71 -0.27 -16.23
C LEU A 67 -27.04 -1.03 -16.28
N ALA A 68 -27.05 -2.28 -16.75
CA ALA A 68 -28.22 -3.15 -16.74
C ALA A 68 -28.59 -3.63 -15.32
N ALA A 69 -27.59 -4.02 -14.51
CA ALA A 69 -27.79 -4.43 -13.12
C ALA A 69 -28.38 -3.30 -12.27
N GLY A 70 -27.86 -2.07 -12.42
CA GLY A 70 -28.54 -0.90 -11.88
C GLY A 70 -27.72 0.38 -11.73
N ALA A 71 -26.42 0.37 -12.04
CA ALA A 71 -25.52 1.51 -11.89
C ALA A 71 -26.04 2.79 -12.58
N ASP A 72 -25.84 3.92 -11.95
CA ASP A 72 -26.10 5.28 -12.46
C ASP A 72 -24.79 6.06 -12.68
N ILE A 73 -23.67 5.61 -12.10
CA ILE A 73 -22.31 6.06 -12.41
C ILE A 73 -21.55 4.81 -12.81
N ILE A 74 -20.74 4.90 -13.87
CA ILE A 74 -19.70 3.91 -14.17
C ILE A 74 -18.31 4.53 -14.04
N GLU A 75 -17.39 3.80 -13.44
CA GLU A 75 -15.97 4.16 -13.36
C GLU A 75 -15.29 3.87 -14.69
N THR A 76 -14.54 4.82 -15.26
CA THR A 76 -13.69 4.52 -16.42
C THR A 76 -12.58 3.57 -15.99
N ASN A 77 -12.24 2.63 -16.86
CA ASN A 77 -11.07 1.77 -16.69
C ASN A 77 -9.78 2.56 -16.95
N THR A 78 -9.40 3.42 -16.01
CA THR A 78 -8.28 4.36 -16.17
C THR A 78 -7.46 4.57 -14.89
N PHE A 79 -7.70 3.73 -13.88
CA PHE A 79 -7.07 3.71 -12.56
C PHE A 79 -5.56 3.97 -12.58
N SER A 80 -4.81 3.29 -13.46
CA SER A 80 -3.34 3.31 -13.53
C SER A 80 -2.79 4.14 -14.70
N THR A 81 -3.60 4.93 -15.41
CA THR A 81 -3.19 5.63 -16.65
C THR A 81 -2.16 6.77 -16.50
N GLN A 82 -1.66 7.06 -15.30
CA GLN A 82 -0.66 8.10 -15.08
C GLN A 82 0.70 7.68 -15.65
N ARG A 83 1.50 8.61 -16.18
CA ARG A 83 2.87 8.32 -16.69
C ARG A 83 3.74 7.49 -15.73
N ILE A 84 3.61 7.68 -14.42
CA ILE A 84 4.45 7.02 -13.40
C ILE A 84 4.07 5.55 -13.21
N SER A 85 2.78 5.25 -13.07
CA SER A 85 2.31 3.87 -13.17
C SER A 85 2.69 3.33 -14.55
N MET A 86 2.46 4.09 -15.62
CA MET A 86 2.89 3.76 -16.98
C MET A 86 4.42 3.64 -17.21
N ALA A 87 5.27 3.89 -16.20
CA ALA A 87 6.73 3.76 -16.26
C ALA A 87 7.24 2.46 -15.63
N ASP A 88 6.49 1.90 -14.66
CA ASP A 88 6.50 0.44 -14.48
C ASP A 88 6.16 -0.26 -15.81
N TYR A 89 5.58 0.47 -16.78
CA TYR A 89 4.88 -0.10 -17.92
C TYR A 89 5.60 0.19 -19.27
N GLN A 90 6.75 0.89 -19.29
CA GLN A 90 7.38 1.62 -20.44
C GLN A 90 6.40 2.05 -21.54
N MET A 91 5.24 2.51 -21.09
CA MET A 91 4.09 2.96 -21.87
C MET A 91 3.69 4.36 -21.42
N GLU A 92 4.63 5.12 -20.84
CA GLU A 92 4.43 6.48 -20.33
C GLU A 92 3.85 7.39 -21.42
N ASP A 93 4.35 7.22 -22.66
CA ASP A 93 3.91 7.95 -23.85
C ASP A 93 2.49 7.56 -24.32
N LEU A 94 1.88 6.53 -23.73
CA LEU A 94 0.48 6.14 -23.96
C LEU A 94 -0.47 6.61 -22.86
N SER A 95 0.05 7.18 -21.75
CA SER A 95 -0.74 7.67 -20.60
C SER A 95 -1.99 8.42 -21.03
N TYR A 96 -1.83 9.45 -21.88
CA TYR A 96 -2.95 10.21 -22.45
C TYR A 96 -3.94 9.36 -23.26
N GLU A 97 -3.44 8.47 -24.10
CA GLU A 97 -4.26 7.72 -25.06
C GLU A 97 -5.09 6.65 -24.36
N MET A 98 -4.53 5.99 -23.35
CA MET A 98 -5.27 5.06 -22.50
C MET A 98 -6.38 5.76 -21.71
N SER A 99 -6.08 6.93 -21.12
CA SER A 99 -7.09 7.75 -20.44
C SER A 99 -8.21 8.21 -21.39
N PHE A 100 -7.83 8.65 -22.60
CA PHE A 100 -8.75 9.09 -23.64
C PHE A 100 -9.67 7.97 -24.10
N GLU A 101 -9.11 6.81 -24.48
CA GLU A 101 -9.89 5.68 -24.96
C GLU A 101 -10.76 5.08 -23.85
N GLY A 102 -10.29 5.02 -22.60
CA GLY A 102 -11.11 4.52 -21.48
C GLY A 102 -12.32 5.39 -21.19
N ALA A 103 -12.14 6.72 -21.23
CA ALA A 103 -13.25 7.65 -21.17
C ALA A 103 -14.18 7.55 -22.39
N ARG A 104 -13.64 7.41 -23.61
CA ARG A 104 -14.42 7.25 -24.86
C ARG A 104 -15.30 6.01 -24.80
N VAL A 105 -14.75 4.85 -24.43
CA VAL A 105 -15.45 3.56 -24.38
C VAL A 105 -16.54 3.57 -23.31
N ALA A 106 -16.26 4.08 -22.11
CA ALA A 106 -17.27 4.28 -21.08
C ALA A 106 -18.40 5.22 -21.54
N LYS A 107 -18.05 6.29 -22.24
CA LYS A 107 -19.02 7.26 -22.78
C LYS A 107 -19.89 6.65 -23.87
N GLU A 108 -19.34 5.77 -24.71
CA GLU A 108 -20.11 4.99 -25.69
C GLU A 108 -21.07 4.00 -25.02
N ALA A 109 -20.65 3.29 -23.96
CA ALA A 109 -21.51 2.41 -23.17
C ALA A 109 -22.70 3.16 -22.57
N VAL A 110 -22.46 4.30 -21.91
CA VAL A 110 -23.50 5.15 -21.32
C VAL A 110 -24.44 5.72 -22.38
N ASN A 111 -23.91 6.21 -23.50
CA ASN A 111 -24.72 6.78 -24.58
C ASN A 111 -25.62 5.72 -25.22
N GLU A 112 -25.11 4.51 -25.48
CA GLU A 112 -25.88 3.40 -26.03
C GLU A 112 -26.97 2.92 -25.05
N PHE A 113 -26.61 2.73 -23.78
CA PHE A 113 -27.55 2.33 -22.73
C PHE A 113 -28.67 3.34 -22.54
N MET A 114 -28.35 4.64 -22.53
CA MET A 114 -29.34 5.72 -22.39
C MET A 114 -30.20 5.92 -23.65
N ALA A 115 -29.69 5.59 -24.84
CA ALA A 115 -30.50 5.57 -26.06
C ALA A 115 -31.54 4.42 -26.02
N ALA A 116 -31.17 3.26 -25.46
CA ALA A 116 -32.08 2.15 -25.22
C ALA A 116 -33.02 2.39 -24.01
N ASN A 117 -32.61 3.18 -23.02
CA ASN A 117 -33.34 3.45 -21.78
C ASN A 117 -33.51 4.97 -21.50
N PRO A 118 -34.38 5.70 -22.24
CA PRO A 118 -34.43 7.17 -22.19
C PRO A 118 -34.74 7.78 -20.81
N ASP A 119 -35.45 7.04 -19.95
CA ASP A 119 -35.80 7.46 -18.59
C ASP A 119 -34.64 7.31 -17.58
N ARG A 120 -33.59 6.52 -17.90
CA ARG A 120 -32.38 6.41 -17.08
C ARG A 120 -31.44 7.59 -17.34
N LYS A 121 -30.68 7.98 -16.33
CA LYS A 121 -29.61 8.98 -16.41
C LYS A 121 -28.38 8.35 -15.78
N CYS A 122 -27.34 8.21 -16.58
CA CYS A 122 -26.11 7.53 -16.23
C CYS A 122 -24.92 8.46 -16.55
N PHE A 123 -23.84 8.35 -15.79
CA PHE A 123 -22.67 9.23 -15.87
C PHE A 123 -21.38 8.42 -15.94
N VAL A 124 -20.34 9.00 -16.56
CA VAL A 124 -18.99 8.45 -16.62
C VAL A 124 -18.10 9.16 -15.61
N ALA A 125 -17.51 8.42 -14.67
CA ALA A 125 -16.53 8.91 -13.71
C ALA A 125 -15.12 8.56 -14.18
N GLY A 126 -14.35 9.57 -14.61
CA GLY A 126 -12.95 9.46 -15.00
C GLY A 126 -12.07 9.05 -13.82
N ALA A 127 -11.81 7.76 -13.66
CA ALA A 127 -11.08 7.19 -12.52
C ALA A 127 -9.59 7.56 -12.57
N ILE A 128 -9.10 8.03 -11.43
CA ILE A 128 -7.75 8.50 -11.15
C ILE A 128 -7.31 7.76 -9.90
N GLY A 129 -6.58 6.65 -10.08
CA GLY A 129 -5.98 5.92 -8.98
C GLY A 129 -4.79 6.69 -8.35
N PRO A 130 -4.26 6.19 -7.23
CA PRO A 130 -3.24 6.87 -6.42
C PRO A 130 -1.81 6.83 -7.00
N THR A 131 -1.61 6.23 -8.17
CA THR A 131 -0.34 5.67 -8.69
C THR A 131 0.26 4.59 -7.77
N ASN A 132 1.54 4.29 -7.96
CA ASN A 132 2.28 3.21 -7.34
C ASN A 132 3.37 3.66 -6.36
N ARG A 133 3.48 4.97 -6.07
CA ARG A 133 4.49 5.56 -5.17
C ARG A 133 3.86 6.50 -4.15
N THR A 134 4.41 6.61 -2.95
CA THR A 134 4.13 7.69 -1.99
C THR A 134 4.95 8.95 -2.27
N LEU A 135 4.39 10.11 -1.90
CA LEU A 135 5.13 11.36 -1.71
C LEU A 135 5.35 11.68 -0.22
N SER A 136 4.48 11.20 0.66
CA SER A 136 4.54 11.49 2.09
C SER A 136 5.49 10.57 2.87
N MET A 137 5.83 9.39 2.34
CA MET A 137 6.62 8.36 3.03
C MET A 137 7.94 8.07 2.29
N SER A 138 8.97 7.61 3.01
CA SER A 138 10.23 7.17 2.39
C SER A 138 10.20 5.67 2.09
N PRO A 139 10.54 5.25 0.85
CA PRO A 139 10.72 3.86 0.51
C PRO A 139 12.13 3.33 0.79
N ASN A 140 12.86 3.96 1.73
CA ASN A 140 14.16 3.51 2.20
C ASN A 140 14.21 3.62 3.73
N VAL A 141 14.16 2.47 4.41
CA VAL A 141 14.19 2.36 5.88
C VAL A 141 15.47 2.94 6.49
N ASN A 142 16.55 3.08 5.71
CA ASN A 142 17.82 3.68 6.14
C ASN A 142 17.93 5.20 5.88
N ASP A 143 17.08 5.79 5.03
CA ASP A 143 16.96 7.25 4.87
C ASP A 143 15.47 7.67 4.89
N PRO A 144 14.91 7.99 6.07
CA PRO A 144 13.53 8.46 6.18
C PRO A 144 13.22 9.79 5.45
N GLY A 145 14.25 10.54 5.03
CA GLY A 145 14.11 11.77 4.25
C GLY A 145 14.02 11.57 2.73
N PHE A 146 14.39 10.39 2.24
CA PHE A 146 14.34 10.03 0.82
C PHE A 146 12.90 9.96 0.28
N ARG A 147 12.71 10.27 -1.01
CA ARG A 147 11.46 10.07 -1.76
C ARG A 147 11.84 9.61 -3.17
N ALA A 148 11.10 8.64 -3.70
CA ALA A 148 11.39 8.03 -5.00
C ALA A 148 10.60 8.64 -6.17
N VAL A 149 9.78 9.64 -5.89
CA VAL A 149 9.11 10.54 -6.83
C VAL A 149 8.98 11.89 -6.13
N TYR A 150 8.88 12.99 -6.88
CA TYR A 150 8.65 14.34 -6.33
C TYR A 150 7.38 14.95 -6.92
N PHE A 151 6.82 15.94 -6.21
CA PHE A 151 5.50 16.51 -6.49
C PHE A 151 5.31 16.90 -7.96
N ASP A 152 6.30 17.55 -8.59
CA ASP A 152 6.22 18.00 -9.98
C ASP A 152 6.17 16.86 -11.00
N GLU A 153 6.89 15.76 -10.79
CA GLU A 153 6.85 14.56 -11.66
C GLU A 153 5.46 13.91 -11.61
N LEU A 154 4.86 13.85 -10.41
CA LEU A 154 3.51 13.35 -10.22
C LEU A 154 2.45 14.33 -10.75
N GLU A 155 2.71 15.63 -10.73
CA GLU A 155 1.80 16.65 -11.30
C GLU A 155 1.72 16.53 -12.82
N GLU A 156 2.86 16.35 -13.50
CA GLU A 156 2.88 16.13 -14.94
C GLU A 156 2.21 14.80 -15.33
N ALA A 157 2.43 13.74 -14.55
CA ALA A 157 1.80 12.44 -14.77
C ALA A 157 0.26 12.46 -14.60
N TYR A 158 -0.26 13.12 -13.56
CA TYR A 158 -1.71 13.31 -13.39
C TYR A 158 -2.29 14.29 -14.43
N TYR A 159 -1.56 15.34 -14.81
CA TYR A 159 -2.03 16.31 -15.80
C TYR A 159 -2.22 15.67 -17.19
N GLU A 160 -1.35 14.75 -17.58
CA GLU A 160 -1.49 13.99 -18.82
C GLU A 160 -2.73 13.06 -18.80
N GLN A 161 -2.93 12.32 -17.71
CA GLN A 161 -4.14 11.49 -17.51
C GLN A 161 -5.42 12.35 -17.55
N VAL A 162 -5.48 13.42 -16.76
CA VAL A 162 -6.63 14.32 -16.65
C VAL A 162 -7.01 14.91 -18.01
N ARG A 163 -6.02 15.29 -18.83
CA ARG A 163 -6.25 15.73 -20.21
C ARG A 163 -6.98 14.65 -21.02
N GLY A 164 -6.50 13.40 -20.98
CA GLY A 164 -7.12 12.28 -21.69
C GLY A 164 -8.54 11.98 -21.21
N LEU A 165 -8.76 11.88 -19.90
CA LEU A 165 -10.08 11.59 -19.31
C LEU A 165 -11.16 12.61 -19.71
N VAL A 166 -10.78 13.88 -19.76
CA VAL A 166 -11.70 14.98 -20.09
C VAL A 166 -11.94 15.07 -21.60
N ASP A 167 -10.91 14.86 -22.41
CA ASP A 167 -11.01 14.88 -23.88
C ASP A 167 -11.78 13.65 -24.42
N GLY A 168 -11.65 12.49 -23.77
CA GLY A 168 -12.42 11.27 -24.08
C GLY A 168 -13.88 11.33 -23.61
N GLY A 169 -14.25 12.30 -22.77
CA GLY A 169 -15.63 12.65 -22.48
C GLY A 169 -16.21 12.22 -21.12
N SER A 170 -15.38 12.07 -20.08
CA SER A 170 -15.84 11.87 -18.70
C SER A 170 -16.77 13.00 -18.21
N ASP A 171 -17.81 12.68 -17.45
CA ASP A 171 -18.76 13.67 -16.89
C ASP A 171 -18.28 14.26 -15.56
N VAL A 172 -17.54 13.47 -14.79
CA VAL A 172 -16.95 13.78 -13.48
C VAL A 172 -15.58 13.11 -13.42
N LEU A 173 -14.62 13.64 -12.68
CA LEU A 173 -13.35 12.96 -12.38
C LEU A 173 -13.42 12.36 -10.98
N LEU A 174 -12.87 11.17 -10.79
CA LEU A 174 -12.90 10.42 -9.54
C LEU A 174 -11.47 10.12 -9.10
N ILE A 175 -10.96 10.88 -8.14
CA ILE A 175 -9.68 10.56 -7.47
C ILE A 175 -10.00 9.54 -6.39
N GLU A 176 -9.55 8.30 -6.53
CA GLU A 176 -9.99 7.21 -5.67
C GLU A 176 -8.89 6.27 -5.22
N THR A 177 -9.25 5.38 -4.28
CA THR A 177 -8.32 4.46 -3.62
C THR A 177 -7.12 5.23 -3.05
N ILE A 178 -7.38 6.45 -2.53
CA ILE A 178 -6.33 7.35 -2.06
C ILE A 178 -5.70 6.80 -0.79
N PHE A 179 -4.47 6.31 -0.93
CA PHE A 179 -3.64 5.86 0.17
C PHE A 179 -2.69 6.92 0.73
N ASP A 180 -2.23 7.83 -0.13
CA ASP A 180 -1.44 9.00 0.21
C ASP A 180 -2.23 10.25 -0.17
N THR A 181 -2.63 11.03 0.83
CA THR A 181 -3.37 12.27 0.62
C THR A 181 -2.53 13.31 -0.13
N LEU A 182 -1.20 13.26 -0.07
CA LEU A 182 -0.32 14.14 -0.84
C LEU A 182 -0.46 13.85 -2.35
N ASN A 183 -0.55 12.58 -2.76
CA ASN A 183 -0.80 12.21 -4.15
C ASN A 183 -2.16 12.77 -4.64
N ALA A 184 -3.19 12.69 -3.80
CA ALA A 184 -4.49 13.29 -4.13
C ALA A 184 -4.42 14.82 -4.22
N LYS A 185 -3.62 15.50 -3.37
CA LYS A 185 -3.35 16.94 -3.50
C LYS A 185 -2.67 17.27 -4.84
N VAL A 186 -1.72 16.46 -5.30
CA VAL A 186 -1.12 16.61 -6.64
C VAL A 186 -2.16 16.44 -7.74
N ALA A 187 -2.99 15.39 -7.68
CA ALA A 187 -4.07 15.18 -8.65
C ALA A 187 -5.06 16.37 -8.67
N ILE A 188 -5.40 16.94 -7.51
CA ILE A 188 -6.22 18.16 -7.42
C ILE A 188 -5.52 19.35 -8.11
N VAL A 189 -4.23 19.59 -7.85
CA VAL A 189 -3.45 20.66 -8.50
C VAL A 189 -3.40 20.47 -10.02
N ALA A 190 -3.13 19.25 -10.50
CA ALA A 190 -3.17 18.90 -11.92
C ALA A 190 -4.55 19.17 -12.56
N ILE A 191 -5.64 18.81 -11.88
CA ILE A 191 -7.00 19.14 -12.33
C ILE A 191 -7.22 20.65 -12.37
N LYS A 192 -6.78 21.42 -11.35
CA LYS A 192 -6.96 22.89 -11.34
C LYS A 192 -6.13 23.59 -12.41
N LYS A 193 -4.91 23.13 -12.67
CA LYS A 193 -4.07 23.54 -13.80
C LYS A 193 -4.76 23.26 -15.14
N TYR A 194 -5.47 22.13 -15.28
CA TYR A 194 -6.24 21.84 -16.49
C TYR A 194 -7.55 22.64 -16.60
N GLU A 195 -8.28 22.88 -15.50
CA GLU A 195 -9.47 23.77 -15.47
C GLU A 195 -9.17 25.16 -16.04
N GLU A 196 -7.98 25.70 -15.75
CA GLU A 196 -7.51 26.99 -16.28
C GLU A 196 -7.24 26.95 -17.80
N VAL A 197 -6.71 25.84 -18.32
CA VAL A 197 -6.44 25.65 -19.76
C VAL A 197 -7.73 25.48 -20.57
N ILE A 198 -8.71 24.72 -20.07
CA ILE A 198 -9.99 24.48 -20.76
C ILE A 198 -11.06 25.56 -20.47
N GLY A 199 -10.78 26.50 -19.56
CA GLY A 199 -11.69 27.60 -19.22
C GLY A 199 -13.01 27.18 -18.56
N ARG A 200 -13.10 25.96 -18.03
CA ARG A 200 -14.27 25.42 -17.32
C ARG A 200 -13.86 24.62 -16.10
N LYS A 201 -14.72 24.63 -15.07
CA LYS A 201 -14.57 23.75 -13.90
C LYS A 201 -15.01 22.33 -14.23
N LEU A 202 -14.43 21.38 -13.52
CA LEU A 202 -14.72 19.96 -13.59
C LEU A 202 -15.33 19.53 -12.25
N GLU A 203 -16.25 18.57 -12.29
CA GLU A 203 -16.75 17.93 -11.07
C GLU A 203 -15.69 16.91 -10.60
N ILE A 204 -15.42 16.86 -9.30
CA ILE A 204 -14.40 15.98 -8.70
C ILE A 204 -15.04 15.16 -7.58
N MET A 205 -15.02 13.84 -7.69
CA MET A 205 -15.29 12.91 -6.60
C MET A 205 -13.96 12.48 -5.97
N ILE A 206 -13.95 12.26 -4.65
CA ILE A 206 -12.74 11.93 -3.90
C ILE A 206 -13.03 10.72 -2.99
N SER A 207 -12.30 9.62 -3.13
CA SER A 207 -12.47 8.42 -2.29
C SER A 207 -11.16 7.98 -1.66
N GLY A 208 -11.11 7.99 -0.33
CA GLY A 208 -9.98 7.52 0.45
C GLY A 208 -10.00 6.01 0.67
N THR A 209 -8.93 5.51 1.27
CA THR A 209 -8.76 4.10 1.64
C THR A 209 -8.30 4.11 3.11
N ILE A 210 -9.27 3.81 3.99
CA ILE A 210 -9.17 3.76 5.45
C ILE A 210 -9.12 2.31 5.93
N THR A 211 -8.19 2.02 6.84
CA THR A 211 -7.56 0.71 6.96
C THR A 211 -8.35 -0.29 7.93
N ASP A 212 -7.85 -1.28 8.71
CA ASP A 212 -8.68 -2.27 9.50
C ASP A 212 -9.45 -1.77 10.77
N ALA A 213 -8.84 -1.77 11.97
CA ALA A 213 -9.48 -1.46 13.25
C ALA A 213 -8.99 -0.22 14.06
N SER A 214 -7.80 0.36 13.83
CA SER A 214 -7.27 1.58 14.52
C SER A 214 -7.94 2.93 14.12
N GLY A 215 -7.53 3.65 13.05
CA GLY A 215 -8.39 4.73 12.48
C GLY A 215 -8.02 5.45 11.16
N ARG A 216 -7.02 5.01 10.40
CA ARG A 216 -6.25 5.88 9.48
C ARG A 216 -6.29 5.47 8.01
N THR A 217 -5.76 6.31 7.12
CA THR A 217 -5.10 5.94 5.86
C THR A 217 -3.68 5.50 6.19
N LEU A 218 -3.03 4.71 5.31
CA LEU A 218 -1.62 4.33 5.46
C LEU A 218 -0.71 5.50 5.83
N SER A 219 -0.86 6.58 5.07
CA SER A 219 -0.07 7.80 5.19
C SER A 219 -0.23 8.47 6.56
N GLY A 220 -1.05 7.89 7.44
CA GLY A 220 -1.22 8.17 8.86
C GLY A 220 -2.52 8.93 9.16
N GLN A 221 -3.24 9.40 8.14
CA GLN A 221 -4.34 10.35 8.32
C GLN A 221 -5.64 9.73 8.80
N THR A 222 -6.23 10.28 9.86
CA THR A 222 -7.61 9.94 10.23
C THR A 222 -8.62 10.46 9.21
N ALA A 223 -9.85 9.95 9.21
CA ALA A 223 -10.89 10.35 8.25
C ALA A 223 -11.21 11.86 8.24
N GLU A 224 -11.18 12.55 9.39
CA GLU A 224 -11.31 14.02 9.41
C GLU A 224 -10.02 14.73 8.94
N ALA A 225 -8.83 14.19 9.21
CA ALA A 225 -7.59 14.78 8.71
C ALA A 225 -7.50 14.69 7.17
N PHE A 226 -7.92 13.57 6.58
CA PHE A 226 -8.09 13.38 5.14
C PHE A 226 -9.07 14.41 4.56
N LEU A 227 -10.29 14.49 5.12
CA LEU A 227 -11.31 15.48 4.74
C LEU A 227 -10.76 16.91 4.73
N ASN A 228 -10.13 17.34 5.84
CA ASN A 228 -9.57 18.69 5.97
C ASN A 228 -8.49 18.99 4.93
N SER A 229 -7.72 17.98 4.51
CA SER A 229 -6.66 18.11 3.51
C SER A 229 -7.19 18.31 2.09
N VAL A 230 -8.28 17.62 1.70
CA VAL A 230 -8.74 17.56 0.29
C VAL A 230 -9.91 18.50 -0.06
N MET A 231 -10.63 19.04 0.93
CA MET A 231 -11.83 19.88 0.67
C MET A 231 -11.59 21.15 -0.15
N HIS A 232 -10.34 21.61 -0.28
CA HIS A 232 -9.96 22.74 -1.15
C HIS A 232 -10.29 22.49 -2.64
N ALA A 233 -10.35 21.23 -3.08
CA ALA A 233 -10.82 20.84 -4.41
C ALA A 233 -12.27 21.28 -4.72
N LYS A 234 -13.06 21.51 -3.67
CA LYS A 234 -14.51 21.75 -3.67
C LYS A 234 -15.28 20.58 -4.32
N PRO A 235 -15.09 19.33 -3.82
CA PRO A 235 -15.56 18.12 -4.48
C PRO A 235 -17.09 18.00 -4.53
N LEU A 236 -17.55 17.19 -5.48
CA LEU A 236 -18.91 16.69 -5.60
C LEU A 236 -19.23 15.77 -4.42
N SER A 237 -18.45 14.71 -4.23
CA SER A 237 -18.54 13.81 -3.08
C SER A 237 -17.18 13.51 -2.46
N ILE A 238 -17.19 13.16 -1.17
CA ILE A 238 -16.07 12.51 -0.49
C ILE A 238 -16.51 11.15 0.07
N GLY A 239 -15.64 10.16 0.10
CA GLY A 239 -16.01 8.82 0.55
C GLY A 239 -14.85 7.91 0.88
N PHE A 240 -15.19 6.64 1.10
CA PHE A 240 -14.23 5.54 1.21
C PHE A 240 -14.65 4.36 0.32
N ASN A 241 -13.66 3.66 -0.22
CA ASN A 241 -13.83 2.53 -1.12
C ASN A 241 -12.80 1.44 -0.85
N CYS A 242 -12.91 0.32 -1.57
CA CYS A 242 -11.96 -0.80 -1.46
C CYS A 242 -11.92 -1.35 -0.03
N ALA A 243 -10.72 -1.72 0.46
CA ALA A 243 -10.40 -1.81 1.88
C ALA A 243 -11.14 -2.89 2.68
N LEU A 244 -12.31 -2.51 3.13
CA LEU A 244 -13.05 -3.11 4.21
C LEU A 244 -14.32 -3.77 3.69
N GLY A 245 -14.81 -4.78 4.41
CA GLY A 245 -16.21 -5.13 4.31
C GLY A 245 -17.08 -3.93 4.72
N ALA A 246 -18.33 -3.89 4.26
CA ALA A 246 -19.25 -2.81 4.62
C ALA A 246 -19.42 -2.66 6.15
N LYS A 247 -19.31 -3.76 6.90
CA LYS A 247 -19.35 -3.78 8.36
C LYS A 247 -18.20 -3.00 9.01
N GLU A 248 -16.98 -3.15 8.52
CA GLU A 248 -15.78 -2.50 9.05
C GLU A 248 -15.65 -1.04 8.55
N MET A 249 -16.14 -0.73 7.34
CA MET A 249 -16.13 0.63 6.78
C MET A 249 -17.12 1.58 7.49
N ARG A 250 -18.20 1.04 8.06
CA ARG A 250 -19.32 1.78 8.68
C ARG A 250 -18.93 3.01 9.52
N PRO A 251 -18.09 2.93 10.57
CA PRO A 251 -17.81 4.08 11.45
C PRO A 251 -17.15 5.27 10.74
N HIS A 252 -16.39 5.02 9.67
CA HIS A 252 -15.68 6.07 8.92
C HIS A 252 -16.63 6.81 7.97
N ILE A 253 -17.62 6.10 7.42
CA ILE A 253 -18.72 6.70 6.66
C ILE A 253 -19.67 7.48 7.58
N GLU A 254 -19.89 7.05 8.83
CA GLU A 254 -20.63 7.83 9.84
C GLU A 254 -19.89 9.13 10.19
N GLU A 255 -18.56 9.08 10.38
CA GLU A 255 -17.74 10.26 10.65
C GLU A 255 -17.73 11.26 9.48
N LEU A 256 -17.52 10.80 8.24
CA LEU A 256 -17.64 11.65 7.06
C LEU A 256 -19.06 12.21 6.89
N ALA A 257 -20.10 11.41 7.14
CA ALA A 257 -21.49 11.85 7.03
C ALA A 257 -21.81 13.01 8.00
N ALA A 258 -21.19 13.02 9.19
CA ALA A 258 -21.32 14.13 10.14
C ALA A 258 -20.49 15.38 9.76
N LYS A 259 -19.31 15.21 9.15
CA LYS A 259 -18.31 16.28 8.99
C LYS A 259 -18.17 16.85 7.57
N ALA A 260 -18.61 16.15 6.52
CA ALA A 260 -18.40 16.54 5.13
C ALA A 260 -19.46 17.54 4.60
N GLY A 261 -19.02 18.65 4.02
CA GLY A 261 -19.88 19.67 3.41
C GLY A 261 -20.36 19.35 1.98
N CYS A 262 -19.91 18.22 1.43
CA CYS A 262 -20.26 17.67 0.12
C CYS A 262 -21.08 16.38 0.28
N TYR A 263 -21.48 15.76 -0.84
CA TYR A 263 -22.16 14.46 -0.83
C TYR A 263 -21.21 13.35 -0.31
N VAL A 264 -21.75 12.23 0.17
CA VAL A 264 -20.93 11.11 0.67
C VAL A 264 -21.05 9.86 -0.21
N SER A 265 -19.91 9.27 -0.57
CA SER A 265 -19.79 8.01 -1.33
C SER A 265 -19.29 6.86 -0.43
N ALA A 266 -19.83 5.66 -0.63
CA ALA A 266 -19.36 4.45 0.04
C ALA A 266 -19.48 3.22 -0.88
N TYR A 267 -18.35 2.65 -1.31
CA TYR A 267 -18.33 1.47 -2.18
C TYR A 267 -17.36 0.39 -1.64
N PRO A 268 -17.80 -0.35 -0.60
CA PRO A 268 -16.99 -1.33 0.12
C PRO A 268 -16.85 -2.66 -0.63
N ASN A 269 -16.13 -3.59 -0.02
CA ASN A 269 -15.89 -4.93 -0.56
C ASN A 269 -17.04 -5.91 -0.29
N ALA A 270 -17.06 -6.99 -1.08
CA ALA A 270 -17.72 -8.25 -0.71
C ALA A 270 -16.89 -8.98 0.36
N GLY A 271 -16.82 -8.40 1.56
CA GLY A 271 -16.06 -8.93 2.69
C GLY A 271 -14.53 -8.90 2.52
N LEU A 272 -13.86 -9.65 3.40
CA LEU A 272 -12.41 -9.89 3.42
C LEU A 272 -12.06 -11.16 2.61
N PRO A 273 -10.81 -11.30 2.09
CA PRO A 273 -10.40 -12.49 1.36
C PRO A 273 -10.18 -13.69 2.30
N ASN A 274 -10.40 -14.90 1.77
CA ASN A 274 -10.23 -16.15 2.51
C ASN A 274 -8.83 -16.77 2.36
N GLU A 275 -8.62 -17.95 2.97
CA GLU A 275 -7.36 -18.73 2.94
C GLU A 275 -6.87 -19.09 1.52
N PHE A 276 -7.71 -18.94 0.49
CA PHE A 276 -7.42 -19.20 -0.92
C PHE A 276 -7.47 -17.92 -1.79
N GLY A 277 -7.56 -16.73 -1.17
CA GLY A 277 -7.58 -15.43 -1.86
C GLY A 277 -8.94 -14.99 -2.43
N ALA A 278 -9.99 -15.79 -2.27
CA ALA A 278 -11.33 -15.51 -2.82
C ALA A 278 -12.22 -14.73 -1.82
N TYR A 279 -13.30 -14.13 -2.34
CA TYR A 279 -14.32 -13.42 -1.56
C TYR A 279 -15.55 -14.31 -1.39
N ASP A 280 -15.88 -14.67 -0.15
CA ASP A 280 -16.99 -15.60 0.14
C ASP A 280 -18.35 -14.90 0.33
N GLU A 281 -18.36 -13.58 0.58
CA GLU A 281 -19.58 -12.81 0.87
C GLU A 281 -20.50 -12.73 -0.37
N GLN A 282 -21.78 -13.03 -0.19
CA GLN A 282 -22.72 -13.17 -1.29
C GLN A 282 -23.45 -11.86 -1.65
N PRO A 283 -23.97 -11.71 -2.89
CA PRO A 283 -24.70 -10.51 -3.35
C PRO A 283 -25.81 -9.97 -2.45
N HIS A 284 -26.42 -10.83 -1.62
CA HIS A 284 -27.50 -10.47 -0.70
C HIS A 284 -27.00 -10.11 0.71
N GLU A 285 -25.78 -10.53 1.06
CA GLU A 285 -25.12 -10.24 2.33
C GLU A 285 -24.48 -8.85 2.25
N THR A 286 -23.67 -8.57 1.22
CA THR A 286 -23.11 -7.22 0.97
C THR A 286 -24.20 -6.17 0.85
N ALA A 287 -25.27 -6.46 0.11
CA ALA A 287 -26.40 -5.55 -0.04
C ALA A 287 -27.23 -5.36 1.24
N HIS A 288 -27.14 -6.29 2.22
CA HIS A 288 -27.74 -6.12 3.55
C HIS A 288 -26.84 -5.27 4.46
N LEU A 289 -25.51 -5.44 4.40
CA LEU A 289 -24.58 -4.63 5.18
C LEU A 289 -24.54 -3.17 4.68
N VAL A 290 -24.60 -2.94 3.36
CA VAL A 290 -24.72 -1.59 2.77
C VAL A 290 -26.08 -0.94 3.06
N ASP A 291 -27.14 -1.74 3.29
CA ASP A 291 -28.46 -1.22 3.68
C ASP A 291 -28.42 -0.44 5.00
N ASP A 292 -27.49 -0.74 5.91
CA ASP A 292 -27.30 0.02 7.16
C ASP A 292 -26.81 1.46 6.92
N PHE A 293 -25.92 1.67 5.94
CA PHE A 293 -25.48 3.03 5.56
C PHE A 293 -26.64 3.85 5.02
N ILE A 294 -27.47 3.20 4.19
CA ILE A 294 -28.64 3.76 3.52
C ILE A 294 -29.72 4.10 4.55
N ALA A 295 -30.05 3.16 5.44
CA ALA A 295 -31.05 3.32 6.50
C ALA A 295 -30.61 4.34 7.58
N SER A 296 -29.31 4.45 7.85
CA SER A 296 -28.74 5.48 8.73
C SER A 296 -28.67 6.86 8.07
N GLY A 297 -28.91 6.97 6.76
CA GLY A 297 -28.89 8.24 6.03
C GLY A 297 -27.49 8.84 5.86
N PHE A 298 -26.44 8.00 5.82
CA PHE A 298 -25.05 8.45 5.75
C PHE A 298 -24.55 8.75 4.32
N VAL A 299 -25.24 8.25 3.30
CA VAL A 299 -24.72 8.16 1.92
C VAL A 299 -25.59 8.88 0.88
N ASN A 300 -24.94 9.30 -0.20
CA ASN A 300 -25.53 9.83 -1.43
C ASN A 300 -25.18 8.98 -2.65
N ILE A 301 -24.05 8.28 -2.61
CA ILE A 301 -23.59 7.33 -3.63
C ILE A 301 -23.23 6.02 -2.93
N VAL A 302 -23.68 4.88 -3.47
CA VAL A 302 -23.30 3.54 -3.00
C VAL A 302 -22.92 2.65 -4.18
N GLY A 303 -22.01 1.70 -3.98
CA GLY A 303 -21.60 0.73 -5.00
C GLY A 303 -20.81 -0.39 -4.38
N GLY A 304 -19.82 -0.94 -5.10
CA GLY A 304 -18.91 -1.91 -4.52
C GLY A 304 -17.53 -1.88 -5.14
N CYS A 305 -16.51 -2.27 -4.37
CA CYS A 305 -15.15 -2.48 -4.87
C CYS A 305 -14.85 -3.98 -4.98
N CYS A 306 -13.59 -4.42 -4.90
CA CYS A 306 -13.19 -5.75 -5.40
C CYS A 306 -13.95 -6.90 -4.71
N GLY A 307 -14.29 -7.95 -5.46
CA GLY A 307 -15.21 -9.00 -5.04
C GLY A 307 -16.67 -8.73 -5.42
N THR A 308 -17.08 -7.48 -5.62
CA THR A 308 -18.45 -7.16 -6.09
C THR A 308 -18.62 -7.38 -7.61
N THR A 309 -19.88 -7.52 -8.04
CA THR A 309 -20.29 -7.93 -9.39
C THR A 309 -21.61 -7.24 -9.79
N PRO A 310 -22.07 -7.33 -11.06
CA PRO A 310 -23.41 -6.93 -11.45
C PRO A 310 -24.52 -7.54 -10.59
N GLN A 311 -24.35 -8.78 -10.07
CA GLN A 311 -25.32 -9.37 -9.14
C GLN A 311 -25.34 -8.66 -7.76
N HIS A 312 -24.18 -8.23 -7.25
CA HIS A 312 -24.10 -7.41 -6.01
C HIS A 312 -24.74 -6.04 -6.23
N ILE A 313 -24.41 -5.38 -7.34
CA ILE A 313 -24.93 -4.05 -7.69
C ILE A 313 -26.44 -4.07 -7.94
N GLY A 314 -26.97 -5.12 -8.57
CA GLY A 314 -28.42 -5.30 -8.71
C GLY A 314 -29.15 -5.42 -7.36
N CYS A 315 -28.52 -6.00 -6.34
CA CYS A 315 -29.06 -6.05 -4.99
C CYS A 315 -28.94 -4.70 -4.26
N ILE A 316 -27.79 -4.02 -4.34
CA ILE A 316 -27.57 -2.69 -3.74
C ILE A 316 -28.52 -1.65 -4.37
N ALA A 317 -28.62 -1.60 -5.70
CA ALA A 317 -29.51 -0.70 -6.43
C ALA A 317 -30.99 -0.89 -6.08
N LYS A 318 -31.40 -2.13 -5.81
CA LYS A 318 -32.76 -2.47 -5.38
C LYS A 318 -33.10 -1.92 -3.99
N ASN A 319 -32.10 -1.62 -3.16
CA ASN A 319 -32.27 -0.97 -1.86
C ASN A 319 -32.15 0.55 -2.00
N ALA A 320 -31.06 1.05 -2.60
CA ALA A 320 -30.80 2.47 -2.83
C ALA A 320 -31.97 3.21 -3.50
N ARG A 321 -32.62 2.60 -4.51
CA ARG A 321 -33.79 3.17 -5.22
C ARG A 321 -35.04 3.41 -4.36
N LYS A 322 -35.07 2.97 -3.10
CA LYS A 322 -36.21 3.13 -2.17
C LYS A 322 -35.97 4.17 -1.06
N ALA A 323 -34.75 4.66 -0.91
CA ALA A 323 -34.34 5.50 0.21
C ALA A 323 -34.20 6.98 -0.17
N GLU A 324 -34.31 7.87 0.83
CA GLU A 324 -33.93 9.27 0.65
C GLU A 324 -32.40 9.42 0.75
N PRO A 325 -31.75 10.26 -0.09
CA PRO A 325 -30.33 10.53 0.02
C PRO A 325 -29.99 11.36 1.26
N ARG A 326 -28.74 11.23 1.76
CA ARG A 326 -28.20 12.09 2.82
C ARG A 326 -28.37 13.58 2.47
N LYS A 327 -28.91 14.35 3.41
CA LYS A 327 -29.02 15.82 3.30
C LYS A 327 -27.72 16.46 3.77
N LEU A 328 -27.22 17.44 3.02
CA LEU A 328 -25.96 18.13 3.34
C LEU A 328 -26.08 18.88 4.67
N PRO A 329 -25.11 18.74 5.60
CA PRO A 329 -25.12 19.47 6.86
C PRO A 329 -24.73 20.94 6.64
N ASN A 330 -25.36 21.85 7.38
CA ASN A 330 -24.92 23.25 7.45
C ASN A 330 -23.72 23.36 8.40
N LEU A 331 -22.50 23.29 7.85
CA LEU A 331 -21.27 23.34 8.62
C LEU A 331 -20.87 24.79 8.95
N PRO A 332 -20.36 25.07 10.16
CA PRO A 332 -19.83 26.39 10.48
C PRO A 332 -18.48 26.64 9.76
N PRO A 333 -18.21 27.89 9.33
CA PRO A 333 -16.94 28.31 8.73
C PRO A 333 -15.86 28.49 9.81
N TYR A 334 -15.33 27.36 10.28
CA TYR A 334 -14.18 27.26 11.18
C TYR A 334 -12.93 26.95 10.36
N MET A 335 -11.79 27.53 10.76
CA MET A 335 -10.50 27.12 10.21
C MET A 335 -10.28 25.64 10.55
N ARG A 336 -9.99 24.85 9.53
CA ARG A 336 -9.75 23.41 9.63
C ARG A 336 -8.39 23.12 9.01
N LEU A 337 -7.48 22.62 9.82
CA LEU A 337 -6.12 22.23 9.47
C LEU A 337 -5.95 20.71 9.68
N SER A 338 -4.85 20.16 9.20
CA SER A 338 -4.47 18.77 9.46
C SER A 338 -2.97 18.54 9.36
N GLY A 339 -2.46 17.68 10.24
CA GLY A 339 -1.28 16.86 9.99
C GLY A 339 -1.74 15.46 9.59
N LEU A 340 -1.30 14.43 10.32
CA LEU A 340 -1.96 13.12 10.39
C LEU A 340 -3.29 13.18 11.18
N GLU A 341 -3.48 14.20 12.01
CA GLU A 341 -4.69 14.41 12.82
C GLU A 341 -5.28 15.80 12.57
N PRO A 342 -6.60 16.00 12.76
CA PRO A 342 -7.28 17.25 12.46
C PRO A 342 -7.05 18.28 13.58
N VAL A 343 -6.87 19.55 13.20
CA VAL A 343 -6.87 20.69 14.12
C VAL A 343 -7.90 21.72 13.65
N THR A 344 -9.04 21.74 14.33
CA THR A 344 -10.20 22.59 14.00
C THR A 344 -10.33 23.72 15.02
N ILE A 345 -10.23 24.98 14.57
CA ILE A 345 -10.20 26.17 15.45
C ILE A 345 -11.60 26.77 15.57
N THR A 346 -12.30 26.43 16.65
CA THR A 346 -13.67 26.87 16.96
C THR A 346 -13.70 28.17 17.78
N PRO A 347 -14.87 28.83 17.96
CA PRO A 347 -15.01 30.00 18.85
C PRO A 347 -14.71 29.71 20.34
N GLU A 348 -14.78 28.44 20.75
CA GLU A 348 -14.44 27.97 22.11
C GLU A 348 -12.95 27.64 22.27
N SER A 349 -12.18 27.67 21.18
CA SER A 349 -10.73 27.47 21.21
C SER A 349 -10.04 28.71 21.77
N ILE A 350 -9.37 28.58 22.92
CA ILE A 350 -8.87 29.72 23.71
C ILE A 350 -7.79 30.52 22.95
N PHE A 351 -6.75 29.81 22.49
CA PHE A 351 -5.60 30.35 21.76
C PHE A 351 -4.83 29.16 21.17
N VAL A 352 -4.28 29.29 19.96
CA VAL A 352 -3.50 28.22 19.32
C VAL A 352 -2.01 28.52 19.35
N ASN A 353 -1.24 27.64 20.00
CA ASN A 353 0.21 27.74 20.11
C ASN A 353 0.88 27.24 18.81
N ILE A 354 1.61 28.11 18.11
CA ILE A 354 2.47 27.75 16.98
C ILE A 354 3.92 27.73 17.47
N GLY A 355 4.64 26.62 17.35
CA GLY A 355 5.98 26.43 17.95
C GLY A 355 7.12 27.12 17.19
N GLU A 356 7.74 28.15 17.79
CA GLU A 356 8.77 29.03 17.16
C GLU A 356 10.20 28.44 17.00
N ARG A 357 10.51 27.27 17.57
CA ARG A 357 11.90 26.83 17.81
C ARG A 357 12.54 26.05 16.67
N THR A 358 11.79 25.75 15.62
CA THR A 358 12.20 25.07 14.38
C THR A 358 12.60 26.08 13.29
N ASN A 359 13.25 27.16 13.72
CA ASN A 359 13.60 28.34 12.93
C ASN A 359 15.11 28.62 13.06
N ILE A 360 15.85 28.64 11.94
CA ILE A 360 17.32 28.81 11.95
C ILE A 360 17.72 30.15 12.60
N THR A 361 16.97 31.23 12.35
CA THR A 361 17.30 32.57 12.86
C THR A 361 16.91 32.77 14.33
N GLY A 362 15.83 32.12 14.77
CA GLY A 362 15.28 32.24 16.12
C GLY A 362 15.89 31.29 17.16
N SER A 363 16.40 30.12 16.74
CA SER A 363 16.73 29.00 17.64
C SER A 363 18.20 28.55 17.51
N PRO A 364 19.11 29.00 18.41
CA PRO A 364 20.52 28.64 18.35
C PRO A 364 20.83 27.12 18.43
N LYS A 365 19.96 26.33 19.07
CA LYS A 365 20.09 24.86 19.05
C LYS A 365 19.78 24.31 17.65
N PHE A 366 18.66 24.72 17.07
CA PHE A 366 18.23 24.25 15.74
C PHE A 366 19.20 24.68 14.64
N SER A 367 19.58 25.96 14.64
CA SER A 367 20.61 26.54 13.77
C SER A 367 21.90 25.71 13.74
N LYS A 368 22.45 25.37 14.92
CA LYS A 368 23.68 24.56 15.02
C LYS A 368 23.53 23.17 14.43
N LEU A 369 22.36 22.54 14.57
CA LEU A 369 22.11 21.17 14.11
C LEU A 369 21.94 21.13 12.58
N ILE A 370 21.08 21.99 12.03
CA ILE A 370 20.87 22.10 10.58
C ILE A 370 22.14 22.50 9.84
N LEU A 371 22.88 23.51 10.34
CA LEU A 371 24.18 23.92 9.77
C LEU A 371 25.29 22.87 9.99
N GLY A 372 25.11 21.96 10.95
CA GLY A 372 25.99 20.80 11.16
C GLY A 372 25.65 19.58 10.30
N GLY A 373 24.53 19.61 9.56
CA GLY A 373 24.01 18.46 8.80
C GLY A 373 23.28 17.41 9.65
N ASP A 374 23.05 17.67 10.94
CA ASP A 374 22.41 16.76 11.88
C ASP A 374 20.89 17.01 11.92
N TYR A 375 20.20 16.53 10.87
CA TYR A 375 18.75 16.67 10.74
C TYR A 375 17.98 15.72 11.70
N GLU A 376 18.57 14.59 12.12
CA GLU A 376 17.93 13.67 13.08
C GLU A 376 17.81 14.32 14.47
N ALA A 377 18.90 14.90 15.02
CA ALA A 377 18.81 15.64 16.28
C ALA A 377 17.97 16.93 16.16
N ALA A 378 17.78 17.46 14.95
CA ALA A 378 16.88 18.58 14.69
C ALA A 378 15.40 18.18 14.83
N LEU A 379 15.01 16.94 14.50
CA LEU A 379 13.64 16.43 14.76
C LEU A 379 13.31 16.46 16.26
N ALA A 380 14.28 16.17 17.12
CA ALA A 380 14.09 16.27 18.58
C ALA A 380 13.81 17.71 19.06
N VAL A 381 14.08 18.75 18.26
CA VAL A 381 13.65 20.13 18.55
C VAL A 381 12.18 20.32 18.18
N ALA A 382 11.70 19.72 17.08
CA ALA A 382 10.29 19.73 16.71
C ALA A 382 9.44 18.93 17.71
N LEU A 383 9.84 17.71 18.04
CA LEU A 383 9.16 16.84 19.02
C LEU A 383 9.00 17.51 20.39
N GLN A 384 10.06 18.16 20.89
CA GLN A 384 9.99 18.90 22.17
C GLN A 384 8.92 20.02 22.17
N GLN A 385 8.53 20.54 21.01
CA GLN A 385 7.44 21.53 20.93
C GLN A 385 6.06 20.89 20.97
N VAL A 386 5.90 19.71 20.37
CA VAL A 386 4.67 18.90 20.50
C VAL A 386 4.43 18.54 21.96
N GLU A 387 5.47 18.00 22.63
CA GLU A 387 5.46 17.71 24.07
C GLU A 387 5.19 18.97 24.92
N GLY A 388 5.73 20.11 24.48
CA GLY A 388 5.54 21.43 25.08
C GLY A 388 4.17 22.09 24.80
N GLY A 389 3.21 21.39 24.19
CA GLY A 389 1.85 21.90 23.97
C GLY A 389 1.69 22.84 22.76
N ALA A 390 2.58 22.74 21.76
CA ALA A 390 2.32 23.31 20.44
C ALA A 390 1.21 22.51 19.73
N GLN A 391 0.42 23.22 18.91
CA GLN A 391 -0.68 22.64 18.11
C GLN A 391 -0.42 22.78 16.60
N VAL A 392 0.56 23.61 16.22
CA VAL A 392 1.13 23.79 14.89
C VAL A 392 2.64 23.98 15.06
N ILE A 393 3.46 23.51 14.13
CA ILE A 393 4.92 23.71 14.17
C ILE A 393 5.33 24.71 13.08
N ASP A 394 6.01 25.81 13.45
CA ASP A 394 6.62 26.76 12.50
C ASP A 394 7.99 26.26 12.06
N VAL A 395 8.21 26.13 10.76
CA VAL A 395 9.46 25.63 10.18
C VAL A 395 10.04 26.70 9.27
N ASN A 396 11.18 27.28 9.65
CA ASN A 396 11.92 28.27 8.85
C ASN A 396 13.36 27.80 8.58
N MET A 397 13.74 27.84 7.30
CA MET A 397 15.07 27.47 6.79
C MET A 397 15.80 28.62 6.08
N ASP A 398 15.47 29.87 6.41
CA ASP A 398 16.09 31.04 5.78
C ASP A 398 17.43 31.40 6.45
N GLU A 399 18.52 31.08 5.74
CA GLU A 399 19.88 31.49 6.09
C GLU A 399 20.67 31.74 4.79
N GLY A 400 21.57 32.74 4.78
CA GLY A 400 22.31 33.17 3.59
C GLY A 400 23.44 32.23 3.18
N MET A 401 23.83 31.30 4.06
CA MET A 401 24.91 30.32 3.84
C MET A 401 24.39 28.91 3.48
N LEU A 402 23.08 28.73 3.31
CA LEU A 402 22.43 27.43 3.20
C LEU A 402 21.41 27.40 2.05
N ASP A 403 21.26 26.24 1.41
CA ASP A 403 20.19 25.99 0.44
C ASP A 403 18.86 25.78 1.19
N SER A 404 18.11 26.87 1.33
CA SER A 404 16.81 26.88 2.02
C SER A 404 15.78 25.95 1.37
N GLU A 405 15.85 25.73 0.06
CA GLU A 405 14.88 24.92 -0.67
C GLU A 405 15.14 23.43 -0.43
N ALA A 406 16.41 23.01 -0.54
CA ALA A 406 16.82 21.65 -0.20
C ALA A 406 16.64 21.33 1.29
N ALA A 407 16.98 22.27 2.19
CA ALA A 407 16.86 22.07 3.64
C ALA A 407 15.40 21.99 4.11
N MET A 408 14.50 22.84 3.56
CA MET A 408 13.07 22.77 3.84
C MET A 408 12.51 21.43 3.40
N THR A 409 12.76 21.04 2.14
CA THR A 409 12.32 19.76 1.58
C THR A 409 12.80 18.57 2.42
N LYS A 410 14.11 18.51 2.73
CA LYS A 410 14.68 17.42 3.53
C LYS A 410 14.10 17.35 4.94
N PHE A 411 13.93 18.47 5.63
CA PHE A 411 13.43 18.46 7.01
C PHE A 411 11.92 18.16 7.09
N LEU A 412 11.11 18.62 6.12
CA LEU A 412 9.70 18.26 6.05
C LEU A 412 9.48 16.79 5.70
N ASN A 413 10.27 16.23 4.79
CA ASN A 413 10.27 14.79 4.49
C ASN A 413 10.61 13.95 5.74
N LEU A 414 11.56 14.41 6.56
CA LEU A 414 11.92 13.78 7.82
C LEU A 414 10.83 13.97 8.90
N ILE A 415 10.19 15.13 8.99
CA ILE A 415 9.02 15.34 9.88
C ILE A 415 7.90 14.36 9.53
N ALA A 416 7.60 14.18 8.24
CA ALA A 416 6.57 13.24 7.79
C ALA A 416 6.87 11.76 8.14
N SER A 417 8.13 11.42 8.43
CA SER A 417 8.55 10.08 8.87
C SER A 417 8.38 9.82 10.37
N GLU A 418 8.14 10.85 11.18
CA GLU A 418 8.02 10.77 12.65
C GLU A 418 6.58 11.10 13.09
N PRO A 419 5.71 10.10 13.31
CA PRO A 419 4.27 10.32 13.50
C PRO A 419 3.90 11.26 14.64
N ASP A 420 4.70 11.30 15.70
CA ASP A 420 4.47 12.20 16.84
C ASP A 420 4.68 13.68 16.49
N ILE A 421 5.42 13.99 15.42
CA ILE A 421 5.53 15.36 14.87
C ILE A 421 4.48 15.54 13.75
N ALA A 422 4.41 14.58 12.82
CA ALA A 422 3.55 14.65 11.64
C ALA A 422 2.05 14.77 11.97
N LYS A 423 1.60 14.36 13.16
CA LYS A 423 0.20 14.52 13.60
C LYS A 423 -0.28 15.97 13.64
N LEU A 424 0.62 16.94 13.86
CA LEU A 424 0.29 18.37 13.85
C LEU A 424 0.38 18.99 12.44
N PRO A 425 -0.44 20.00 12.12
CA PRO A 425 -0.22 20.85 10.95
C PRO A 425 1.13 21.57 11.03
N ILE A 426 1.73 21.79 9.86
CA ILE A 426 2.98 22.56 9.71
C ILE A 426 2.67 23.96 9.16
N MET A 427 3.32 24.96 9.73
CA MET A 427 3.45 26.30 9.17
C MET A 427 4.80 26.39 8.45
N VAL A 428 4.77 26.62 7.14
CA VAL A 428 5.97 26.77 6.31
C VAL A 428 6.37 28.24 6.30
N ASP A 429 7.46 28.59 6.97
CA ASP A 429 8.00 29.96 7.05
C ASP A 429 9.20 30.15 6.10
N SER A 430 9.07 31.11 5.19
CA SER A 430 10.21 31.69 4.47
C SER A 430 9.86 33.06 3.85
N SER A 431 10.87 33.90 3.71
CA SER A 431 10.82 35.14 2.90
C SER A 431 10.88 34.88 1.39
N LYS A 432 11.13 33.65 0.95
CA LYS A 432 11.28 33.23 -0.46
C LYS A 432 10.08 32.39 -0.89
N TRP A 433 9.37 32.82 -1.93
CA TRP A 433 8.23 32.07 -2.47
C TRP A 433 8.61 30.63 -2.92
N SER A 434 9.80 30.41 -3.48
CA SER A 434 10.26 29.08 -3.89
C SER A 434 10.41 28.09 -2.72
N VAL A 435 10.85 28.56 -1.55
CA VAL A 435 10.93 27.75 -0.32
C VAL A 435 9.53 27.43 0.20
N ILE A 436 8.61 28.40 0.18
CA ILE A 436 7.19 28.18 0.51
C ILE A 436 6.59 27.10 -0.41
N GLU A 437 6.78 27.23 -1.72
CA GLU A 437 6.23 26.34 -2.73
C GLU A 437 6.80 24.91 -2.60
N ASN A 438 8.11 24.75 -2.44
CA ASN A 438 8.73 23.46 -2.16
C ASN A 438 8.31 22.88 -0.80
N GLY A 439 8.07 23.72 0.21
CA GLY A 439 7.54 23.28 1.49
C GLY A 439 6.11 22.76 1.40
N LEU A 440 5.22 23.48 0.70
CA LEU A 440 3.83 23.05 0.44
C LEU A 440 3.77 21.71 -0.30
N LYS A 441 4.67 21.48 -1.25
CA LYS A 441 4.82 20.22 -1.99
C LYS A 441 5.20 19.02 -1.12
N CYS A 442 5.69 19.25 0.11
CA CYS A 442 5.98 18.20 1.09
C CYS A 442 4.83 17.95 2.09
N LEU A 443 3.80 18.81 2.14
CA LEU A 443 2.75 18.72 3.16
C LEU A 443 1.58 17.84 2.72
N GLN A 444 1.51 16.63 3.28
CA GLN A 444 0.35 15.72 3.13
C GLN A 444 -0.95 16.35 3.66
N GLY A 445 -0.88 17.04 4.81
CA GLY A 445 -2.01 17.70 5.45
C GLY A 445 -2.33 19.10 4.92
N LYS A 446 -3.31 19.75 5.55
CA LYS A 446 -3.60 21.18 5.39
C LYS A 446 -2.82 21.98 6.42
N GLY A 447 -1.63 22.41 6.01
CA GLY A 447 -0.77 23.34 6.76
C GLY A 447 -1.11 24.81 6.53
N ILE A 448 -0.16 25.67 6.91
CA ILE A 448 -0.26 27.13 6.82
C ILE A 448 0.97 27.70 6.07
N VAL A 449 0.77 28.70 5.23
CA VAL A 449 1.85 29.48 4.61
C VAL A 449 2.19 30.71 5.45
N ASN A 450 3.46 30.88 5.80
CA ASN A 450 4.02 32.05 6.46
C ASN A 450 5.13 32.66 5.57
N SER A 451 4.88 33.72 4.81
CA SER A 451 3.65 34.49 4.64
C SER A 451 3.63 35.17 3.26
N ILE A 452 2.50 35.77 2.90
CA ILE A 452 2.38 36.64 1.71
C ILE A 452 2.07 38.08 2.12
N SER A 453 2.36 39.04 1.23
CA SER A 453 2.13 40.46 1.48
C SER A 453 2.00 41.26 0.17
N LEU A 454 1.56 42.52 0.26
CA LEU A 454 1.42 43.43 -0.89
C LEU A 454 2.73 44.15 -1.26
N LYS A 455 3.83 43.86 -0.54
CA LYS A 455 5.19 44.43 -0.72
C LYS A 455 5.67 44.50 -2.18
N GLU A 456 5.34 43.49 -2.98
CA GLU A 456 5.79 43.38 -4.38
C GLU A 456 4.67 43.66 -5.39
N GLY A 457 3.61 44.33 -4.95
CA GLY A 457 2.43 44.68 -5.74
C GLY A 457 1.35 43.59 -5.72
N GLU A 458 0.12 44.01 -6.03
CA GLU A 458 -1.06 43.15 -5.97
C GLU A 458 -1.02 41.94 -6.90
N ASP A 459 -0.35 42.03 -8.06
CA ASP A 459 -0.37 40.95 -9.06
C ASP A 459 0.38 39.70 -8.58
N LYS A 460 1.54 39.87 -7.92
CA LYS A 460 2.22 38.77 -7.24
C LYS A 460 1.43 38.24 -6.05
N PHE A 461 0.81 39.12 -5.28
CA PHE A 461 -0.06 38.72 -4.16
C PHE A 461 -1.24 37.86 -4.66
N ARG A 462 -1.86 38.23 -5.80
CA ARG A 462 -2.90 37.44 -6.48
C ARG A 462 -2.35 36.10 -7.04
N GLU A 463 -1.14 36.09 -7.59
CA GLU A 463 -0.47 34.87 -8.07
C GLU A 463 -0.23 33.88 -6.93
N SER A 464 0.48 34.30 -5.88
CA SER A 464 0.73 33.48 -4.69
C SER A 464 -0.56 33.01 -4.04
N ALA A 465 -1.56 33.89 -3.84
CA ALA A 465 -2.83 33.49 -3.22
C ALA A 465 -3.60 32.42 -4.03
N ARG A 466 -3.55 32.47 -5.37
CA ARG A 466 -4.11 31.40 -6.22
C ARG A 466 -3.36 30.08 -6.02
N LYS A 467 -2.02 30.10 -6.04
CA LYS A 467 -1.20 28.91 -5.77
C LYS A 467 -1.51 28.31 -4.38
N ILE A 468 -1.60 29.11 -3.33
CA ILE A 468 -1.94 28.61 -1.98
C ILE A 468 -3.32 27.93 -1.96
N MET A 469 -4.30 28.50 -2.68
CA MET A 469 -5.63 27.90 -2.82
C MET A 469 -5.63 26.61 -3.65
N GLN A 470 -4.74 26.49 -4.65
CA GLN A 470 -4.53 25.26 -5.43
C GLN A 470 -3.87 24.15 -4.56
N TYR A 471 -2.82 24.48 -3.79
CA TYR A 471 -2.16 23.55 -2.85
C TYR A 471 -2.97 23.23 -1.57
N GLY A 472 -4.05 23.96 -1.32
CA GLY A 472 -5.00 23.67 -0.24
C GLY A 472 -4.56 24.07 1.17
N ALA A 473 -3.71 25.08 1.33
CA ALA A 473 -3.22 25.55 2.63
C ALA A 473 -3.95 26.82 3.13
N ALA A 474 -3.90 27.06 4.45
CA ALA A 474 -4.25 28.35 5.04
C ALA A 474 -3.11 29.37 4.85
N VAL A 475 -3.37 30.67 5.04
CA VAL A 475 -2.41 31.73 4.70
C VAL A 475 -2.24 32.78 5.79
N VAL A 476 -0.99 33.07 6.18
CA VAL A 476 -0.61 34.28 6.91
C VAL A 476 -0.36 35.40 5.92
N VAL A 477 -1.03 36.52 6.15
CA VAL A 477 -0.93 37.77 5.38
C VAL A 477 -0.33 38.84 6.29
N MET A 478 0.91 39.21 6.05
CA MET A 478 1.54 40.33 6.77
C MET A 478 0.95 41.67 6.33
N ALA A 479 0.77 42.59 7.28
CA ALA A 479 0.49 43.98 7.01
C ALA A 479 1.76 44.70 6.50
N PHE A 480 2.14 44.42 5.25
CA PHE A 480 3.26 45.01 4.52
C PHE A 480 2.79 45.28 3.08
N ASP A 481 2.94 46.51 2.58
CA ASP A 481 2.58 46.91 1.21
C ASP A 481 3.76 47.57 0.46
N GLU A 482 3.50 48.10 -0.73
CA GLU A 482 4.51 48.76 -1.57
C GLU A 482 5.16 50.00 -0.92
N GLN A 483 4.61 50.50 0.19
CA GLN A 483 5.11 51.64 0.96
C GLN A 483 5.90 51.23 2.21
N GLY A 484 5.78 49.97 2.66
CA GLY A 484 6.55 49.42 3.77
C GLY A 484 5.76 48.51 4.71
N GLN A 485 6.35 48.26 5.88
CA GLN A 485 5.71 47.53 6.99
C GLN A 485 4.76 48.45 7.76
N ALA A 486 3.63 47.92 8.23
CA ALA A 486 2.63 48.69 8.97
C ALA A 486 3.08 48.99 10.42
N ASP A 487 3.70 50.16 10.61
CA ASP A 487 4.16 50.69 11.89
C ASP A 487 3.02 51.08 12.85
N ASN A 488 1.95 51.70 12.33
CA ASN A 488 0.85 52.26 13.12
C ASN A 488 -0.53 51.63 12.83
N TYR A 489 -1.48 51.82 13.76
CA TYR A 489 -2.85 51.27 13.67
C TYR A 489 -3.55 51.56 12.32
N GLN A 490 -3.47 52.79 11.80
CA GLN A 490 -4.20 53.18 10.59
C GLN A 490 -3.67 52.46 9.34
N ARG A 491 -2.35 52.21 9.27
CA ARG A 491 -1.74 51.40 8.19
C ARG A 491 -2.08 49.92 8.32
N ARG A 492 -2.11 49.39 9.54
CA ARG A 492 -2.46 47.97 9.79
C ARG A 492 -3.87 47.66 9.27
N ILE A 493 -4.86 48.49 9.62
CA ILE A 493 -6.24 48.28 9.14
C ILE A 493 -6.41 48.55 7.64
N GLU A 494 -5.68 49.52 7.07
CA GLU A 494 -5.70 49.80 5.62
C GLU A 494 -5.20 48.60 4.80
N ILE A 495 -4.04 48.05 5.16
CA ILE A 495 -3.41 46.94 4.43
C ILE A 495 -4.18 45.63 4.66
N CYS A 496 -4.59 45.30 5.89
CA CYS A 496 -5.41 44.12 6.15
C CYS A 496 -6.75 44.17 5.40
N LYS A 497 -7.40 45.35 5.31
CA LYS A 497 -8.62 45.50 4.52
C LYS A 497 -8.36 45.28 3.02
N ARG A 498 -7.36 45.95 2.45
CA ARG A 498 -7.01 45.83 1.01
C ARG A 498 -6.72 44.38 0.64
N SER A 499 -5.93 43.68 1.46
CA SER A 499 -5.65 42.25 1.28
C SER A 499 -6.90 41.37 1.41
N TYR A 500 -7.78 41.61 2.39
CA TYR A 500 -9.05 40.87 2.52
C TYR A 500 -9.97 41.10 1.31
N ASP A 501 -10.08 42.34 0.85
CA ASP A 501 -10.90 42.66 -0.32
C ASP A 501 -10.43 41.90 -1.57
N ILE A 502 -9.11 41.83 -1.81
CA ILE A 502 -8.52 41.08 -2.93
C ILE A 502 -8.74 39.57 -2.75
N LEU A 503 -8.39 39.01 -1.59
CA LEU A 503 -8.50 37.57 -1.35
C LEU A 503 -9.95 37.06 -1.43
N VAL A 504 -10.89 37.76 -0.79
CA VAL A 504 -12.27 37.29 -0.64
C VAL A 504 -13.15 37.73 -1.81
N ASN A 505 -13.07 38.99 -2.25
CA ASN A 505 -13.99 39.52 -3.28
C ASN A 505 -13.48 39.30 -4.72
N GLU A 506 -12.16 39.25 -4.96
CA GLU A 506 -11.61 39.05 -6.32
C GLU A 506 -11.21 37.59 -6.59
N ILE A 507 -10.58 36.91 -5.62
CA ILE A 507 -10.07 35.54 -5.79
C ILE A 507 -11.08 34.48 -5.31
N GLY A 508 -11.89 34.79 -4.29
CA GLY A 508 -12.79 33.81 -3.67
C GLY A 508 -12.09 32.82 -2.75
N PHE A 509 -11.00 33.26 -2.10
CA PHE A 509 -10.27 32.54 -1.06
C PHE A 509 -11.17 32.38 0.18
N PRO A 510 -11.21 31.22 0.87
CA PRO A 510 -12.05 31.04 2.06
C PRO A 510 -11.65 31.99 3.20
N PRO A 511 -12.53 32.89 3.68
CA PRO A 511 -12.15 33.88 4.69
C PRO A 511 -11.80 33.24 6.05
N GLU A 512 -12.30 32.04 6.35
CA GLU A 512 -11.91 31.26 7.53
C GLU A 512 -10.48 30.68 7.47
N ASP A 513 -9.83 30.69 6.32
CA ASP A 513 -8.44 30.22 6.11
C ASP A 513 -7.42 31.38 6.02
N ILE A 514 -7.87 32.64 6.18
CA ILE A 514 -7.02 33.84 6.18
C ILE A 514 -6.62 34.19 7.62
N ILE A 515 -5.30 34.29 7.85
CA ILE A 515 -4.69 34.78 9.08
C ILE A 515 -4.01 36.11 8.75
N PHE A 516 -4.29 37.18 9.50
CA PHE A 516 -3.52 38.41 9.41
C PHE A 516 -2.42 38.46 10.47
N ASP A 517 -1.23 38.90 10.10
CA ASP A 517 -0.23 39.42 11.04
C ASP A 517 -0.14 40.95 10.89
N PRO A 518 -0.72 41.73 11.82
CA PRO A 518 -0.57 43.20 11.89
C PRO A 518 0.87 43.71 12.16
N ASN A 519 1.85 42.81 12.27
CA ASN A 519 3.22 42.97 12.74
C ASN A 519 3.31 43.24 14.25
N ILE A 520 3.73 42.22 15.02
CA ILE A 520 4.25 42.42 16.38
C ILE A 520 5.66 43.04 16.26
N LEU A 521 5.75 44.34 16.57
CA LEU A 521 7.00 45.11 16.56
C LEU A 521 7.55 45.32 17.98
N THR A 522 8.86 45.48 18.10
CA THR A 522 9.57 45.61 19.39
C THR A 522 9.27 46.94 20.10
N VAL A 523 8.89 46.87 21.38
CA VAL A 523 8.69 48.04 22.26
C VAL A 523 9.87 48.24 23.22
N ALA A 524 9.84 49.30 24.04
CA ALA A 524 10.90 49.66 24.99
C ALA A 524 12.30 49.84 24.36
N THR A 525 12.35 50.32 23.11
CA THR A 525 13.61 50.54 22.37
C THR A 525 14.29 51.87 22.67
N GLY A 526 13.66 52.74 23.47
CA GLY A 526 14.12 54.12 23.73
C GLY A 526 13.80 55.13 22.62
N LEU A 527 12.94 54.77 21.66
CA LEU A 527 12.44 55.66 20.61
C LEU A 527 10.93 55.89 20.84
N GLU A 528 10.50 57.15 20.79
CA GLU A 528 9.14 57.56 21.16
C GLU A 528 8.10 56.99 20.17
N GLU A 529 8.46 56.92 18.89
CA GLU A 529 7.63 56.36 17.82
C GLU A 529 7.27 54.89 18.06
N HIS A 530 8.13 54.16 18.78
CA HIS A 530 7.98 52.72 19.01
C HIS A 530 7.12 52.38 20.25
N ASN A 531 6.87 53.35 21.13
CA ASN A 531 6.14 53.11 22.39
C ASN A 531 4.71 52.58 22.17
N ASN A 532 4.07 52.99 21.07
CA ASN A 532 2.66 52.68 20.81
C ASN A 532 2.42 51.37 20.02
N TYR A 533 3.48 50.71 19.53
CA TYR A 533 3.36 49.55 18.61
C TYR A 533 2.53 48.38 19.16
N ALA A 534 2.59 48.14 20.47
CA ALA A 534 1.81 47.10 21.15
C ALA A 534 0.31 47.44 21.23
N VAL A 535 -0.01 48.68 21.62
CA VAL A 535 -1.39 49.21 21.67
C VAL A 535 -2.04 49.17 20.28
N ASP A 536 -1.29 49.61 19.26
CA ASP A 536 -1.76 49.59 17.88
C ASP A 536 -1.93 48.18 17.30
N PHE A 537 -1.22 47.18 17.82
CA PHE A 537 -1.45 45.79 17.46
C PHE A 537 -2.75 45.29 18.08
N ILE A 538 -2.94 45.46 19.40
CA ILE A 538 -4.15 45.07 20.13
C ILE A 538 -5.40 45.74 19.53
N ASN A 539 -5.28 47.00 19.08
CA ASN A 539 -6.37 47.70 18.40
C ASN A 539 -6.60 47.23 16.95
N ALA A 540 -5.54 46.93 16.19
CA ALA A 540 -5.67 46.37 14.84
C ALA A 540 -6.32 44.97 14.88
N THR A 541 -5.92 44.11 15.82
CA THR A 541 -6.54 42.80 16.08
C THR A 541 -8.05 42.95 16.28
N ARG A 542 -8.48 43.80 17.23
CA ARG A 542 -9.91 44.04 17.49
C ARG A 542 -10.65 44.51 16.23
N TRP A 543 -10.07 45.48 15.51
CA TRP A 543 -10.66 45.99 14.27
C TRP A 543 -10.82 44.89 13.22
N ILE A 544 -9.82 44.02 13.04
CA ILE A 544 -9.90 42.88 12.11
C ILE A 544 -11.05 41.95 12.49
N LYS A 545 -11.18 41.56 13.77
CA LYS A 545 -12.27 40.68 14.23
C LYS A 545 -13.66 41.31 14.09
N GLU A 546 -13.76 42.64 14.20
CA GLU A 546 -15.02 43.38 14.05
C GLU A 546 -15.40 43.63 12.58
N ASN A 547 -14.44 43.76 11.66
CA ASN A 547 -14.67 44.28 10.30
C ASN A 547 -14.37 43.28 9.16
N LEU A 548 -13.59 42.23 9.41
CA LEU A 548 -13.19 41.21 8.43
C LEU A 548 -13.71 39.83 8.86
N PRO A 549 -14.96 39.45 8.47
CA PRO A 549 -15.60 38.22 8.93
C PRO A 549 -14.76 36.95 8.70
N HIS A 550 -14.84 36.03 9.67
CA HIS A 550 -14.17 34.72 9.73
C HIS A 550 -12.63 34.73 9.81
N ALA A 551 -11.98 35.83 9.39
CA ALA A 551 -10.54 35.96 9.43
C ALA A 551 -9.95 35.78 10.84
N LYS A 552 -8.74 35.24 10.86
CA LYS A 552 -7.93 34.98 12.05
C LYS A 552 -6.85 36.05 12.20
N VAL A 553 -6.33 36.21 13.41
CA VAL A 553 -5.18 37.09 13.69
C VAL A 553 -4.08 36.31 14.38
N SER A 554 -2.84 36.57 13.98
CA SER A 554 -1.63 36.04 14.60
C SER A 554 -0.49 37.06 14.66
N GLY A 555 0.68 36.61 15.10
CA GLY A 555 1.94 37.32 15.01
C GLY A 555 3.09 36.65 15.77
N GLY A 556 4.32 37.05 15.45
CA GLY A 556 5.55 36.63 16.14
C GLY A 556 5.69 37.22 17.55
N VAL A 557 5.15 36.54 18.57
CA VAL A 557 5.08 37.07 19.96
C VAL A 557 6.48 37.36 20.51
N SER A 558 7.48 36.55 20.15
CA SER A 558 8.87 36.73 20.57
C SER A 558 9.48 38.10 20.22
N ASN A 559 8.97 38.79 19.19
CA ASN A 559 9.45 40.09 18.70
C ASN A 559 9.21 41.25 19.68
N ILE A 560 8.14 41.18 20.48
CA ILE A 560 7.72 42.27 21.39
C ILE A 560 8.81 42.64 22.40
N SER A 561 9.63 41.66 22.79
CA SER A 561 10.59 41.74 23.89
C SER A 561 12.06 41.68 23.45
N PHE A 562 12.36 41.94 22.17
CA PHE A 562 13.74 41.92 21.67
C PHE A 562 14.67 42.92 22.35
N SER A 563 14.16 44.03 22.89
CA SER A 563 14.91 44.98 23.73
C SER A 563 15.52 44.35 24.99
N PHE A 564 14.98 43.20 25.44
CA PHE A 564 15.40 42.48 26.65
C PHE A 564 16.05 41.11 26.34
N ARG A 565 16.63 40.92 25.15
CA ARG A 565 17.41 39.72 24.80
C ARG A 565 18.50 39.46 25.85
N GLY A 566 18.43 38.29 26.49
CA GLY A 566 19.31 37.90 27.60
C GLY A 566 18.67 37.94 28.99
N ASN A 567 17.51 38.61 29.17
CA ASN A 567 16.72 38.51 30.40
C ASN A 567 15.39 37.78 30.15
N ASN A 568 15.47 36.46 30.19
CA ASN A 568 14.31 35.59 29.93
C ASN A 568 13.11 35.86 30.85
N VAL A 569 13.33 36.13 32.14
CA VAL A 569 12.23 36.38 33.11
C VAL A 569 11.39 37.60 32.68
N VAL A 570 12.05 38.68 32.22
CA VAL A 570 11.33 39.86 31.71
C VAL A 570 10.67 39.56 30.36
N ARG A 571 11.30 38.77 29.48
CA ARG A 571 10.70 38.38 28.19
C ARG A 571 9.45 37.50 28.37
N GLU A 572 9.52 36.48 29.21
CA GLU A 572 8.43 35.54 29.51
C GLU A 572 7.23 36.28 30.13
N ALA A 573 7.48 37.22 31.06
CA ALA A 573 6.46 38.10 31.59
C ALA A 573 5.85 39.03 30.52
N MET A 574 6.66 39.63 29.63
CA MET A 574 6.17 40.44 28.52
C MET A 574 5.32 39.65 27.53
N HIS A 575 5.72 38.43 27.17
CA HIS A 575 4.95 37.55 26.27
C HIS A 575 3.59 37.23 26.87
N SER A 576 3.59 36.80 28.13
CA SER A 576 2.40 36.34 28.85
C SER A 576 1.42 37.49 29.12
N ALA A 577 1.91 38.70 29.44
CA ALA A 577 1.09 39.90 29.58
C ALA A 577 0.56 40.44 28.25
N PHE A 578 1.37 40.42 27.19
CA PHE A 578 0.92 40.81 25.84
C PHE A 578 -0.19 39.88 25.33
N LEU A 579 0.01 38.56 25.46
CA LEU A 579 -0.98 37.56 25.06
C LEU A 579 -2.31 37.73 25.82
N TYR A 580 -2.28 37.97 27.13
CA TYR A 580 -3.50 38.20 27.92
C TYR A 580 -4.37 39.33 27.34
N HIS A 581 -3.77 40.47 26.97
CA HIS A 581 -4.50 41.60 26.38
C HIS A 581 -4.84 41.40 24.90
N ALA A 582 -3.97 40.75 24.12
CA ALA A 582 -4.21 40.50 22.70
C ALA A 582 -5.30 39.44 22.47
N ILE A 583 -5.35 38.37 23.28
CA ILE A 583 -6.41 37.35 23.24
C ILE A 583 -7.77 37.98 23.62
N GLN A 584 -7.82 38.88 24.60
CA GLN A 584 -9.04 39.66 24.91
C GLN A 584 -9.47 40.61 23.78
N ALA A 585 -8.56 41.02 22.90
CA ALA A 585 -8.87 41.73 21.67
C ALA A 585 -9.22 40.80 20.49
N GLY A 586 -9.12 39.48 20.67
CA GLY A 586 -9.49 38.45 19.69
C GLY A 586 -8.34 37.88 18.85
N LEU A 587 -7.10 37.89 19.38
CA LEU A 587 -5.97 37.15 18.80
C LEU A 587 -6.24 35.63 18.90
N ASP A 588 -6.36 34.93 17.77
CA ASP A 588 -6.72 33.50 17.76
C ASP A 588 -5.52 32.56 17.99
N MET A 589 -4.32 32.96 17.56
CA MET A 589 -3.12 32.10 17.54
C MET A 589 -1.83 32.93 17.54
N GLY A 590 -0.68 32.35 17.87
CA GLY A 590 0.60 33.08 17.85
C GLY A 590 1.82 32.18 17.76
N ILE A 591 2.87 32.70 17.12
CA ILE A 591 4.18 32.04 17.05
C ILE A 591 4.90 32.32 18.37
N VAL A 592 5.11 31.25 19.15
CA VAL A 592 5.50 31.24 20.55
C VAL A 592 6.44 30.08 20.87
N ASN A 593 7.25 30.23 21.92
CA ASN A 593 7.87 29.10 22.59
C ASN A 593 6.87 28.47 23.56
N ALA A 594 6.09 27.48 23.09
CA ALA A 594 4.97 26.88 23.82
C ALA A 594 5.32 26.42 25.25
N GLY A 595 6.52 25.84 25.43
CA GLY A 595 7.02 25.38 26.73
C GLY A 595 7.59 26.45 27.66
N MET A 596 7.48 27.75 27.33
CA MET A 596 8.00 28.88 28.13
C MET A 596 6.97 30.01 28.32
N LEU A 597 5.67 29.73 28.20
CA LEU A 597 4.62 30.69 28.57
C LEU A 597 4.35 30.63 30.08
N GLU A 598 4.47 31.76 30.78
CA GLU A 598 4.20 31.87 32.21
C GLU A 598 2.71 32.15 32.45
N VAL A 599 2.13 31.62 33.54
CA VAL A 599 0.74 31.90 33.88
C VAL A 599 0.61 33.37 34.29
N TYR A 600 -0.22 34.15 33.59
CA TYR A 600 -0.38 35.59 33.81
C TYR A 600 -0.59 36.00 35.28
N GLN A 601 -1.26 35.16 36.07
CA GLN A 601 -1.54 35.41 37.49
C GLN A 601 -0.36 35.10 38.44
N GLU A 602 0.67 34.39 37.96
CA GLU A 602 1.88 34.04 38.71
C GLU A 602 3.01 35.07 38.51
N ILE A 603 2.93 35.89 37.46
CA ILE A 603 3.86 37.00 37.21
C ILE A 603 3.91 37.92 38.44
N PRO A 604 5.09 38.22 39.03
CA PRO A 604 5.20 39.10 40.18
C PRO A 604 4.53 40.46 39.92
N PRO A 605 3.62 40.95 40.80
CA PRO A 605 2.82 42.16 40.51
C PRO A 605 3.65 43.41 40.17
N GLU A 606 4.83 43.56 40.78
CA GLU A 606 5.75 44.67 40.56
C GLU A 606 6.48 44.60 39.20
N LEU A 607 6.63 43.39 38.65
CA LEU A 607 7.10 43.16 37.28
C LEU A 607 5.96 43.39 36.29
N LEU A 608 4.78 42.82 36.58
CA LEU A 608 3.58 42.92 35.76
C LEU A 608 3.16 44.39 35.55
N GLU A 609 3.15 45.23 36.59
CA GLU A 609 2.84 46.66 36.49
C GLU A 609 3.77 47.37 35.50
N ARG A 610 5.10 47.15 35.58
CA ARG A 610 6.07 47.76 34.66
C ARG A 610 5.97 47.22 33.23
N VAL A 611 5.66 45.94 33.09
CA VAL A 611 5.45 45.28 31.80
C VAL A 611 4.18 45.82 31.13
N GLU A 612 3.07 45.96 31.86
CA GLU A 612 1.85 46.58 31.35
C GLU A 612 2.02 48.08 31.06
N ASP A 613 2.75 48.83 31.90
CA ASP A 613 3.06 50.25 31.67
C ASP A 613 3.70 50.47 30.29
N VAL A 614 4.60 49.56 29.88
CA VAL A 614 5.24 49.52 28.54
C VAL A 614 4.28 49.01 27.46
N LEU A 615 3.68 47.82 27.63
CA LEU A 615 2.86 47.17 26.60
C LEU A 615 1.56 47.92 26.27
N LEU A 616 1.05 48.73 27.21
CA LEU A 616 -0.17 49.51 27.05
C LEU A 616 0.10 51.02 27.00
N ASN A 617 1.36 51.43 26.85
CA ASN A 617 1.81 52.82 26.69
C ASN A 617 1.16 53.77 27.73
N ARG A 618 1.12 53.35 29.00
CA ARG A 618 0.32 54.02 30.05
C ARG A 618 0.94 55.33 30.54
N ARG A 619 2.22 55.58 30.25
CA ARG A 619 3.07 56.63 30.82
C ARG A 619 4.33 56.84 29.98
N GLU A 620 4.89 58.04 30.02
CA GLU A 620 6.09 58.42 29.26
C GLU A 620 7.37 57.70 29.78
N ASP A 621 7.50 57.52 31.10
CA ASP A 621 8.68 56.92 31.77
C ASP A 621 8.64 55.37 31.85
N ALA A 622 7.78 54.71 31.07
CA ALA A 622 7.58 53.25 31.13
C ALA A 622 8.85 52.45 30.83
N THR A 623 9.52 52.81 29.73
CA THR A 623 10.71 52.13 29.21
C THR A 623 11.87 52.19 30.22
N GLU A 624 12.15 53.37 30.79
CA GLU A 624 13.22 53.56 31.76
C GLU A 624 12.98 52.70 33.02
N ARG A 625 11.76 52.74 33.57
CA ARG A 625 11.35 51.96 34.75
C ARG A 625 11.50 50.45 34.56
N LEU A 626 11.19 49.92 33.38
CA LEU A 626 11.32 48.48 33.10
C LEU A 626 12.79 48.08 32.92
N VAL A 627 13.61 48.92 32.29
CA VAL A 627 15.06 48.69 32.13
C VAL A 627 15.78 48.73 33.49
N GLU A 628 15.53 49.73 34.33
CA GLU A 628 16.09 49.80 35.70
C GLU A 628 15.76 48.55 36.52
N TYR A 629 14.54 48.03 36.39
CA TYR A 629 14.11 46.84 37.12
C TYR A 629 14.69 45.55 36.55
N ALA A 630 14.78 45.42 35.22
CA ALA A 630 15.37 44.28 34.54
C ALA A 630 16.82 44.02 34.98
N ASP A 631 17.58 45.07 35.29
CA ASP A 631 18.96 44.95 35.80
C ASP A 631 19.02 44.39 37.25
N THR A 632 17.92 44.45 38.01
CA THR A 632 17.79 43.78 39.32
C THR A 632 17.39 42.31 39.18
N VAL A 633 16.59 41.97 38.17
CA VAL A 633 16.06 40.62 37.92
C VAL A 633 17.04 39.82 37.05
N LYS A 634 18.22 39.47 37.59
CA LYS A 634 19.21 38.65 36.87
C LYS A 634 18.85 37.16 36.96
N SER A 635 18.82 36.49 35.81
CA SER A 635 18.31 35.12 35.67
C SER A 635 19.12 34.10 36.48
N LYS A 636 18.43 33.39 37.39
CA LYS A 636 18.70 31.96 37.58
C LYS A 636 17.85 31.22 36.57
N GLY A 637 18.45 30.41 35.70
CA GLY A 637 17.68 29.59 34.77
C GLY A 637 16.80 28.60 35.53
N LYS A 638 15.52 28.48 35.16
CA LYS A 638 14.77 27.25 35.39
C LYS A 638 15.42 26.19 34.50
N GLU A 639 16.08 25.20 35.08
CA GLU A 639 16.34 23.96 34.35
C GLU A 639 14.98 23.32 34.06
N VAL A 640 14.66 23.11 32.78
CA VAL A 640 13.60 22.19 32.41
C VAL A 640 14.11 20.80 32.77
N VAL A 641 13.70 20.32 33.95
CA VAL A 641 13.95 18.96 34.38
C VAL A 641 13.18 18.05 33.41
N LYS A 642 13.87 17.52 32.39
CA LYS A 642 13.38 16.35 31.65
C LYS A 642 12.97 15.29 32.67
N ASP A 643 11.91 14.54 32.39
CA ASP A 643 11.57 13.40 33.24
C ASP A 643 12.48 12.19 32.93
N GLU A 644 13.76 12.36 33.22
CA GLU A 644 14.78 11.31 33.18
C GLU A 644 14.65 10.38 34.41
N GLU A 645 13.42 10.06 34.87
CA GLU A 645 13.21 8.99 35.87
C GLU A 645 13.81 7.66 35.42
N TRP A 646 13.67 7.30 34.15
CA TRP A 646 14.29 6.10 33.60
C TRP A 646 15.83 6.12 33.67
N ARG A 647 16.49 7.31 33.61
CA ARG A 647 17.95 7.42 33.80
C ARG A 647 18.40 7.18 35.25
N LYS A 648 17.47 7.27 36.23
CA LYS A 648 17.73 6.97 37.65
C LYS A 648 17.71 5.46 37.92
N GLY A 649 17.26 4.65 36.96
CA GLY A 649 17.31 3.19 36.99
C GLY A 649 18.73 2.63 36.83
N SER A 650 18.85 1.33 37.06
CA SER A 650 20.06 0.55 36.80
C SER A 650 20.41 0.54 35.31
N VAL A 651 21.68 0.34 34.97
CA VAL A 651 22.13 0.28 33.57
C VAL A 651 21.39 -0.79 32.75
N GLU A 652 21.00 -1.89 33.38
CA GLU A 652 20.16 -2.93 32.79
C GLU A 652 18.77 -2.42 32.40
N GLU A 653 18.10 -1.67 33.28
CA GLU A 653 16.81 -1.02 33.00
C GLU A 653 16.95 0.06 31.91
N ARG A 654 18.08 0.80 31.88
CA ARG A 654 18.34 1.84 30.86
C ARG A 654 18.61 1.24 29.47
N LEU A 655 19.36 0.14 29.39
CA LEU A 655 19.60 -0.60 28.14
C LEU A 655 18.31 -1.24 27.62
N SER A 656 17.55 -1.91 28.50
CA SER A 656 16.26 -2.52 28.15
C SER A 656 15.25 -1.47 27.64
N HIS A 657 15.12 -0.34 28.34
CA HIS A 657 14.28 0.78 27.89
C HIS A 657 14.74 1.34 26.53
N SER A 658 16.06 1.48 26.32
CA SER A 658 16.62 1.99 25.07
C SER A 658 16.37 1.04 23.89
N LEU A 659 16.44 -0.28 24.11
CA LEU A 659 16.07 -1.29 23.11
C LEU A 659 14.59 -1.21 22.74
N VAL A 660 13.69 -1.25 23.73
CA VAL A 660 12.23 -1.24 23.51
C VAL A 660 11.74 0.06 22.84
N LYS A 661 12.41 1.19 23.11
CA LYS A 661 12.08 2.50 22.50
C LYS A 661 12.90 2.86 21.25
N GLY A 662 13.92 2.08 20.90
CA GLY A 662 14.80 2.37 19.76
C GLY A 662 15.69 3.61 19.95
N ILE A 663 16.10 3.90 21.20
CA ILE A 663 16.88 5.07 21.59
C ILE A 663 18.38 4.80 21.39
N VAL A 664 19.10 5.75 20.78
CA VAL A 664 20.54 5.66 20.52
C VAL A 664 21.36 6.71 21.30
N GLU A 665 20.74 7.81 21.77
CA GLU A 665 21.40 9.00 22.34
C GLU A 665 22.35 8.71 23.53
N TYR A 666 22.06 7.67 24.33
CA TYR A 666 22.82 7.28 25.53
C TYR A 666 23.45 5.89 25.44
N LEU A 667 23.34 5.23 24.28
CA LEU A 667 23.60 3.79 24.15
C LEU A 667 25.06 3.44 24.46
N ASP A 668 26.01 4.20 23.93
CA ASP A 668 27.43 3.85 24.01
C ASP A 668 27.97 4.00 25.45
N ASP A 669 27.48 5.01 26.19
CA ASP A 669 27.78 5.21 27.62
C ASP A 669 27.17 4.10 28.50
N ASP A 670 25.90 3.73 28.26
CA ASP A 670 25.23 2.67 29.02
C ASP A 670 25.84 1.28 28.74
N VAL A 671 26.22 1.00 27.48
CA VAL A 671 26.90 -0.25 27.12
C VAL A 671 28.29 -0.30 27.76
N GLU A 672 29.02 0.81 27.85
CA GLU A 672 30.31 0.88 28.55
C GLU A 672 30.18 0.72 30.08
N GLU A 673 29.18 1.34 30.72
CA GLU A 673 28.89 1.12 32.16
C GLU A 673 28.56 -0.35 32.43
N ALA A 674 27.74 -0.99 31.58
CA ALA A 674 27.47 -2.41 31.67
C ALA A 674 28.73 -3.26 31.43
N ARG A 675 29.56 -2.93 30.44
CA ARG A 675 30.81 -3.64 30.13
C ARG A 675 31.84 -3.59 31.27
N GLN A 676 31.80 -2.56 32.11
CA GLN A 676 32.62 -2.46 33.33
C GLN A 676 31.98 -3.16 34.55
N LYS A 677 30.65 -3.35 34.55
CA LYS A 677 29.87 -3.98 35.63
C LYS A 677 29.87 -5.51 35.53
N TYR A 678 29.75 -6.05 34.33
CA TYR A 678 29.76 -7.50 34.08
C TYR A 678 31.19 -8.06 34.00
N ALA A 679 31.36 -9.34 34.34
CA ALA A 679 32.68 -9.95 34.44
C ALA A 679 33.32 -10.28 33.06
N ARG A 680 32.50 -10.37 32.01
CA ARG A 680 32.90 -10.57 30.62
C ARG A 680 32.08 -9.64 29.71
N PRO A 681 32.66 -8.97 28.70
CA PRO A 681 31.90 -8.20 27.70
C PRO A 681 30.72 -8.94 27.06
N ILE A 682 30.84 -10.25 26.83
CA ILE A 682 29.74 -11.07 26.27
C ILE A 682 28.50 -11.10 27.17
N GLN A 683 28.64 -10.94 28.50
CA GLN A 683 27.52 -10.98 29.45
C GLN A 683 26.61 -9.74 29.37
N VAL A 684 27.08 -8.64 28.77
CA VAL A 684 26.22 -7.49 28.45
C VAL A 684 25.22 -7.86 27.34
N ILE A 685 25.64 -8.71 26.40
CA ILE A 685 24.78 -9.28 25.36
C ILE A 685 23.87 -10.35 25.99
N GLU A 686 24.44 -11.36 26.65
CA GLU A 686 23.72 -12.49 27.26
C GLU A 686 22.67 -12.07 28.33
N GLY A 687 22.87 -10.92 28.99
CA GLY A 687 21.98 -10.34 29.98
C GLY A 687 21.12 -9.19 29.44
N PRO A 688 21.40 -7.93 29.81
CA PRO A 688 20.45 -6.82 29.68
C PRO A 688 20.04 -6.49 28.25
N LEU A 689 20.88 -6.79 27.25
CA LEU A 689 20.51 -6.61 25.86
C LEU A 689 19.57 -7.72 25.36
N MET A 690 19.82 -8.99 25.68
CA MET A 690 18.88 -10.08 25.40
C MET A 690 17.57 -9.94 26.19
N ASP A 691 17.61 -9.50 27.45
CA ASP A 691 16.40 -9.22 28.25
C ASP A 691 15.55 -8.11 27.62
N GLY A 692 16.17 -7.05 27.07
CA GLY A 692 15.48 -6.05 26.28
C GLY A 692 14.87 -6.60 24.99
N MET A 693 15.59 -7.46 24.26
CA MET A 693 15.09 -8.11 23.04
C MET A 693 13.97 -9.12 23.31
N ASN A 694 13.99 -9.83 24.46
CA ASN A 694 12.90 -10.70 24.90
C ASN A 694 11.59 -9.89 25.08
N ILE A 695 11.67 -8.69 25.70
CA ILE A 695 10.52 -7.80 25.85
C ILE A 695 10.01 -7.29 24.50
N VAL A 696 10.91 -7.00 23.54
CA VAL A 696 10.53 -6.66 22.15
C VAL A 696 9.80 -7.84 21.49
N GLY A 697 10.27 -9.07 21.69
CA GLY A 697 9.63 -10.30 21.21
C GLY A 697 8.23 -10.51 21.80
N ASP A 698 8.07 -10.33 23.12
CA ASP A 698 6.77 -10.41 23.81
C ASP A 698 5.78 -9.33 23.33
N LEU A 699 6.26 -8.10 23.08
CA LEU A 699 5.43 -7.00 22.57
C LEU A 699 5.02 -7.22 21.11
N PHE A 700 5.91 -7.77 20.28
CA PHE A 700 5.62 -8.16 18.89
C PHE A 700 4.62 -9.32 18.84
N GLY A 701 4.86 -10.40 19.59
CA GLY A 701 3.94 -11.54 19.70
C GLY A 701 2.58 -11.21 20.34
N ALA A 702 2.49 -10.10 21.09
CA ALA A 702 1.25 -9.56 21.63
C ALA A 702 0.54 -8.52 20.71
N GLY A 703 1.07 -8.25 19.51
CA GLY A 703 0.49 -7.29 18.56
C GLY A 703 0.54 -5.83 19.02
N LYS A 704 1.52 -5.47 19.88
CA LYS A 704 1.70 -4.12 20.44
C LYS A 704 2.93 -3.39 19.89
N MET A 705 3.68 -4.06 19.04
CA MET A 705 4.89 -3.58 18.40
C MET A 705 4.94 -4.20 17.00
N PHE A 706 5.43 -3.45 16.00
CA PHE A 706 5.36 -3.85 14.59
C PHE A 706 6.74 -4.06 13.98
N LEU A 707 6.81 -4.70 12.79
CA LEU A 707 8.09 -5.12 12.20
C LEU A 707 9.14 -3.98 12.07
N PRO A 708 8.82 -2.74 11.65
CA PRO A 708 9.80 -1.66 11.61
C PRO A 708 10.30 -1.23 13.00
N GLN A 709 9.46 -1.39 14.03
CA GLN A 709 9.83 -1.09 15.41
C GLN A 709 10.75 -2.18 15.97
N VAL A 710 10.51 -3.45 15.64
CA VAL A 710 11.44 -4.56 15.91
C VAL A 710 12.77 -4.34 15.19
N VAL A 711 12.77 -3.87 13.94
CA VAL A 711 13.99 -3.47 13.21
C VAL A 711 14.68 -2.26 13.89
N LYS A 712 13.94 -1.27 14.41
CA LYS A 712 14.49 -0.14 15.18
C LYS A 712 15.16 -0.61 16.49
N SER A 713 14.60 -1.60 17.17
CA SER A 713 15.23 -2.27 18.32
C SER A 713 16.46 -3.10 17.91
N ALA A 714 16.37 -3.85 16.82
CA ALA A 714 17.50 -4.61 16.26
C ALA A 714 18.66 -3.69 15.83
N ARG A 715 18.39 -2.45 15.41
CA ARG A 715 19.41 -1.41 15.16
C ARG A 715 20.16 -1.00 16.42
N VAL A 716 19.43 -0.82 17.54
CA VAL A 716 20.04 -0.57 18.87
C VAL A 716 20.88 -1.78 19.31
N MET A 717 20.34 -3.00 19.17
CA MET A 717 21.03 -4.26 19.46
C MET A 717 22.34 -4.39 18.65
N LYS A 718 22.27 -4.24 17.31
CA LYS A 718 23.45 -4.31 16.44
C LYS A 718 24.50 -3.25 16.79
N LYS A 719 24.11 -2.01 17.15
CA LYS A 719 25.07 -0.96 17.55
C LYS A 719 25.74 -1.27 18.90
N ALA A 720 24.99 -1.79 19.87
CA ALA A 720 25.54 -2.23 21.16
C ALA A 720 26.52 -3.41 21.00
N VAL A 721 26.16 -4.41 20.19
CA VAL A 721 27.05 -5.56 19.88
C VAL A 721 28.31 -5.09 19.13
N ALA A 722 28.19 -4.16 18.18
CA ALA A 722 29.33 -3.59 17.45
C ALA A 722 30.29 -2.81 18.36
N TYR A 723 29.78 -2.09 19.37
CA TYR A 723 30.62 -1.44 20.39
C TYR A 723 31.36 -2.47 21.25
N LEU A 724 30.71 -3.58 21.62
CA LEU A 724 31.30 -4.65 22.45
C LEU A 724 32.30 -5.53 21.69
N LEU A 725 32.20 -5.62 20.36
CA LEU A 725 32.96 -6.56 19.52
C LEU A 725 34.49 -6.53 19.77
N PRO A 726 35.18 -5.37 19.81
CA PRO A 726 36.64 -5.34 20.01
C PRO A 726 37.07 -5.84 21.39
N PHE A 727 36.22 -5.67 22.40
CA PHE A 727 36.47 -6.16 23.76
C PHE A 727 36.26 -7.68 23.87
N ILE A 728 35.26 -8.21 23.14
CA ILE A 728 35.00 -9.66 23.02
C ILE A 728 36.14 -10.34 22.26
N GLU A 729 36.68 -9.72 21.20
CA GLU A 729 37.83 -10.24 20.45
C GLU A 729 39.12 -10.21 21.28
N GLN A 730 39.35 -9.15 22.06
CA GLN A 730 40.48 -9.10 22.99
C GLN A 730 40.37 -10.16 24.10
N GLU A 731 39.19 -10.36 24.70
CA GLU A 731 38.95 -11.42 25.69
C GLU A 731 39.22 -12.82 25.12
N LYS A 732 38.81 -13.08 23.87
CA LYS A 732 39.08 -14.34 23.15
C LYS A 732 40.57 -14.60 22.90
N LEU A 733 41.38 -13.55 22.75
CA LEU A 733 42.84 -13.68 22.64
C LEU A 733 43.50 -13.97 24.00
N ASP A 734 42.95 -13.44 25.10
CA ASP A 734 43.49 -13.56 26.44
C ASP A 734 43.05 -14.85 27.17
N ASN A 735 41.92 -15.48 26.80
CA ASN A 735 41.42 -16.74 27.37
C ASN A 735 40.96 -17.78 26.30
N PRO A 736 41.87 -18.54 25.68
CA PRO A 736 41.53 -19.49 24.60
C PRO A 736 40.90 -20.83 25.05
N ASP A 737 40.94 -21.17 26.35
CA ASP A 737 40.58 -22.50 26.90
C ASP A 737 39.17 -22.55 27.57
N GLN A 738 38.20 -21.73 27.13
CA GLN A 738 36.79 -21.83 27.56
C GLN A 738 35.82 -21.90 26.36
N ASP A 739 34.65 -22.52 26.57
CA ASP A 739 33.76 -22.98 25.50
C ASP A 739 33.29 -21.89 24.51
N GLN A 740 33.24 -22.27 23.24
CA GLN A 740 33.28 -21.35 22.09
C GLN A 740 31.97 -21.32 21.29
N ASN A 741 30.89 -20.78 21.87
CA ASN A 741 29.67 -20.45 21.12
C ASN A 741 29.19 -19.04 21.48
N SER A 742 28.99 -18.20 20.46
CA SER A 742 28.50 -16.80 20.60
C SER A 742 27.14 -16.54 19.94
N SER A 743 26.50 -17.58 19.38
CA SER A 743 25.15 -17.54 18.81
C SER A 743 24.21 -18.47 19.60
N ALA A 744 22.91 -18.21 19.53
CA ALA A 744 21.85 -19.01 20.16
C ALA A 744 21.63 -20.38 19.49
N GLY A 745 22.23 -20.60 18.31
CA GLY A 745 22.17 -21.81 17.50
C GLY A 745 22.36 -21.48 16.01
N LYS A 746 22.77 -22.48 15.21
CA LYS A 746 22.88 -22.38 13.75
C LYS A 746 21.61 -22.89 13.07
N VAL A 747 20.95 -22.04 12.29
CA VAL A 747 19.75 -22.41 11.52
C VAL A 747 20.08 -22.41 10.03
N LEU A 748 19.98 -23.58 9.40
CA LEU A 748 20.07 -23.72 7.95
C LEU A 748 18.69 -23.51 7.33
N MET A 749 18.57 -22.62 6.35
CA MET A 749 17.29 -22.32 5.70
C MET A 749 17.37 -22.58 4.19
N ALA A 750 16.30 -23.14 3.61
CA ALA A 750 16.20 -23.40 2.18
C ALA A 750 14.74 -23.40 1.69
N THR A 751 14.50 -22.93 0.47
CA THR A 751 13.26 -23.24 -0.27
C THR A 751 13.47 -24.56 -1.02
N VAL A 752 12.52 -25.50 -0.91
CA VAL A 752 12.69 -26.89 -1.34
C VAL A 752 12.89 -27.06 -2.85
N LYS A 753 13.43 -28.21 -3.26
CA LYS A 753 13.63 -28.61 -4.66
C LYS A 753 12.38 -28.39 -5.51
N GLY A 754 12.54 -27.65 -6.61
CA GLY A 754 11.43 -27.34 -7.52
C GLY A 754 10.38 -26.37 -6.95
N ASP A 755 10.63 -25.76 -5.79
CA ASP A 755 9.99 -24.52 -5.37
C ASP A 755 11.02 -23.38 -5.42
N VAL A 756 10.51 -22.18 -5.57
CA VAL A 756 11.24 -21.01 -6.05
C VAL A 756 10.97 -19.75 -5.21
N HIS A 757 9.93 -19.77 -4.39
CA HIS A 757 9.46 -18.62 -3.63
C HIS A 757 10.08 -18.60 -2.22
N ASP A 758 10.71 -17.50 -1.81
CA ASP A 758 11.49 -17.44 -0.57
C ASP A 758 11.24 -16.25 0.35
N ILE A 759 10.39 -15.31 -0.01
CA ILE A 759 10.17 -14.09 0.77
C ILE A 759 9.87 -14.39 2.25
N GLY A 760 8.96 -15.33 2.53
CA GLY A 760 8.67 -15.79 3.89
C GLY A 760 9.85 -16.48 4.59
N LYS A 761 10.73 -17.18 3.86
CA LYS A 761 11.99 -17.73 4.41
C LYS A 761 12.89 -16.60 4.89
N ASN A 762 13.04 -15.56 4.08
CA ASN A 762 14.01 -14.50 4.32
C ASN A 762 13.53 -13.60 5.48
N ILE A 763 12.22 -13.34 5.59
CA ILE A 763 11.61 -12.66 6.75
C ILE A 763 11.86 -13.45 8.04
N VAL A 764 11.66 -14.78 8.04
CA VAL A 764 12.00 -15.65 9.18
C VAL A 764 13.49 -15.58 9.50
N GLY A 765 14.37 -15.56 8.49
CA GLY A 765 15.81 -15.39 8.65
C GLY A 765 16.18 -14.09 9.38
N VAL A 766 15.65 -12.94 8.93
CA VAL A 766 15.87 -11.64 9.60
C VAL A 766 15.37 -11.66 11.04
N VAL A 767 14.19 -12.22 11.30
CA VAL A 767 13.57 -12.28 12.64
C VAL A 767 14.38 -13.18 13.59
N LEU A 768 14.90 -14.32 13.12
CA LEU A 768 15.78 -15.19 13.92
C LEU A 768 17.16 -14.56 14.15
N ALA A 769 17.74 -13.90 13.15
CA ALA A 769 19.02 -13.18 13.28
C ALA A 769 18.94 -12.03 14.31
N CYS A 770 17.78 -11.37 14.43
CA CYS A 770 17.53 -10.38 15.49
C CYS A 770 17.58 -10.97 16.91
N ASN A 771 17.47 -12.29 17.04
CA ASN A 771 17.48 -13.04 18.31
C ASN A 771 18.78 -13.86 18.50
N ASN A 772 19.89 -13.37 17.92
CA ASN A 772 21.24 -13.93 18.04
C ASN A 772 21.42 -15.37 17.47
N PHE A 773 20.54 -15.83 16.59
CA PHE A 773 20.76 -17.05 15.81
C PHE A 773 21.70 -16.79 14.63
N GLU A 774 22.54 -17.76 14.30
CA GLU A 774 23.38 -17.74 13.10
C GLU A 774 22.59 -18.35 11.93
N ILE A 775 22.16 -17.50 11.00
CA ILE A 775 21.33 -17.90 9.87
C ILE A 775 22.20 -18.16 8.65
N ILE A 776 22.01 -19.33 8.04
CA ILE A 776 22.71 -19.75 6.84
C ILE A 776 21.64 -20.10 5.82
N ASP A 777 21.42 -19.22 4.85
CA ASP A 777 20.47 -19.46 3.76
C ASP A 777 21.15 -20.19 2.60
N MET A 778 20.38 -21.01 1.88
CA MET A 778 20.80 -21.74 0.67
C MET A 778 20.07 -21.28 -0.60
N GLY A 779 19.18 -20.30 -0.50
CA GLY A 779 18.36 -19.83 -1.62
C GLY A 779 17.22 -20.80 -1.96
N VAL A 780 17.04 -21.06 -3.25
CA VAL A 780 15.83 -21.68 -3.80
C VAL A 780 16.10 -22.89 -4.69
N MET A 781 15.05 -23.68 -4.95
CA MET A 781 15.09 -24.97 -5.65
C MET A 781 16.08 -25.99 -5.06
N VAL A 782 16.46 -25.85 -3.78
CA VAL A 782 17.64 -26.53 -3.24
C VAL A 782 17.38 -28.04 -3.10
N PRO A 783 18.19 -28.92 -3.73
CA PRO A 783 18.00 -30.36 -3.63
C PRO A 783 18.15 -30.87 -2.20
N ALA A 784 17.29 -31.84 -1.82
CA ALA A 784 17.31 -32.46 -0.49
C ALA A 784 18.70 -32.92 -0.04
N GLN A 785 19.49 -33.49 -0.97
CA GLN A 785 20.83 -33.99 -0.71
C GLN A 785 21.84 -32.86 -0.45
N ASP A 786 21.68 -31.70 -1.09
CA ASP A 786 22.58 -30.56 -0.90
C ASP A 786 22.29 -29.82 0.40
N ILE A 787 21.01 -29.66 0.80
CA ILE A 787 20.63 -29.15 2.13
C ILE A 787 21.21 -30.07 3.22
N ILE A 788 21.03 -31.38 3.09
CA ILE A 788 21.59 -32.38 4.01
C ILE A 788 23.11 -32.32 4.07
N LYS A 789 23.78 -32.22 2.93
CA LYS A 789 25.24 -32.10 2.86
C LYS A 789 25.72 -30.81 3.52
N LYS A 790 25.06 -29.68 3.27
CA LYS A 790 25.38 -28.38 3.86
C LYS A 790 25.16 -28.36 5.37
N ALA A 791 24.08 -28.98 5.86
CA ALA A 791 23.82 -29.16 7.29
C ALA A 791 24.94 -29.94 8.00
N LYS A 792 25.44 -31.00 7.36
CA LYS A 792 26.59 -31.79 7.84
C LYS A 792 27.92 -31.02 7.75
N GLU A 793 28.10 -30.14 6.77
CA GLU A 793 29.30 -29.29 6.62
C GLU A 793 29.41 -28.18 7.67
N ILE A 794 28.30 -27.50 7.97
CA ILE A 794 28.27 -26.35 8.90
C ILE A 794 27.98 -26.75 10.36
N ASN A 795 27.58 -28.00 10.60
CA ASN A 795 27.01 -28.50 11.85
C ASN A 795 25.78 -27.68 12.26
N ALA A 796 24.74 -27.70 11.43
CA ALA A 796 23.48 -27.00 11.71
C ALA A 796 22.75 -27.61 12.92
N ASP A 797 22.23 -26.77 13.81
CA ASP A 797 21.43 -27.19 14.95
C ASP A 797 19.95 -27.38 14.61
N ILE A 798 19.44 -26.65 13.60
CA ILE A 798 18.07 -26.68 13.08
C ILE A 798 18.09 -26.56 11.54
N ILE A 799 17.19 -27.26 10.85
CA ILE A 799 16.90 -27.04 9.42
C ILE A 799 15.48 -26.47 9.26
N GLY A 800 15.34 -25.37 8.52
CA GLY A 800 14.06 -24.75 8.14
C GLY A 800 13.78 -24.87 6.63
N LEU A 801 12.59 -25.33 6.26
CA LEU A 801 12.13 -25.43 4.87
C LEU A 801 10.97 -24.49 4.55
N SER A 802 11.03 -23.87 3.37
CA SER A 802 9.96 -23.05 2.76
C SER A 802 9.36 -23.72 1.52
N GLY A 803 8.07 -23.48 1.27
CA GLY A 803 7.38 -23.84 0.02
C GLY A 803 6.01 -23.16 -0.13
N LEU A 804 5.69 -22.73 -1.35
CA LEU A 804 4.48 -22.01 -1.76
C LEU A 804 3.56 -22.82 -2.69
N ILE A 805 4.07 -23.81 -3.44
CA ILE A 805 3.27 -24.58 -4.41
C ILE A 805 2.95 -26.01 -3.93
N THR A 806 1.87 -26.59 -4.46
CA THR A 806 1.38 -27.91 -4.00
C THR A 806 2.40 -29.07 -4.15
N PRO A 807 3.20 -29.19 -5.24
CA PRO A 807 4.25 -30.21 -5.35
C PRO A 807 5.29 -30.15 -4.23
N SER A 808 5.60 -28.96 -3.71
CA SER A 808 6.59 -28.71 -2.65
C SER A 808 6.23 -29.40 -1.34
N LEU A 809 4.94 -29.66 -1.11
CA LEU A 809 4.46 -30.41 0.04
C LEU A 809 4.96 -31.87 0.02
N ASP A 810 4.94 -32.53 -1.14
CA ASP A 810 5.46 -33.90 -1.27
C ASP A 810 7.01 -33.91 -1.31
N GLU A 811 7.69 -32.83 -1.73
CA GLU A 811 9.14 -32.65 -1.57
C GLU A 811 9.56 -32.44 -0.09
N MET A 812 8.77 -31.72 0.72
CA MET A 812 8.98 -31.68 2.19
C MET A 812 8.81 -33.07 2.83
N VAL A 813 7.88 -33.87 2.34
CA VAL A 813 7.71 -35.28 2.76
C VAL A 813 8.86 -36.16 2.28
N HIS A 814 9.44 -35.88 1.11
CA HIS A 814 10.66 -36.55 0.65
C HIS A 814 11.86 -36.18 1.53
N PHE A 815 12.04 -34.89 1.84
CA PHE A 815 13.12 -34.40 2.70
C PHE A 815 13.12 -35.06 4.08
N ALA A 816 11.95 -35.20 4.71
CA ALA A 816 11.79 -35.92 5.97
C ALA A 816 12.33 -37.37 5.91
N LYS A 817 12.04 -38.09 4.81
CA LYS A 817 12.56 -39.46 4.57
C LYS A 817 14.06 -39.48 4.33
N GLU A 818 14.60 -38.48 3.61
CA GLU A 818 16.04 -38.37 3.39
C GLU A 818 16.78 -38.06 4.70
N MET A 819 16.26 -37.16 5.56
CA MET A 819 16.81 -36.90 6.90
C MET A 819 16.85 -38.16 7.77
N GLU A 820 15.78 -38.95 7.75
CA GLU A 820 15.70 -40.24 8.45
C GLU A 820 16.75 -41.24 7.92
N ARG A 821 16.84 -41.40 6.59
CA ARG A 821 17.83 -42.30 5.96
C ARG A 821 19.27 -41.87 6.23
N GLU A 822 19.50 -40.56 6.30
CA GLU A 822 20.81 -39.92 6.49
C GLU A 822 21.21 -39.77 7.97
N GLY A 823 20.36 -40.22 8.90
CA GLY A 823 20.65 -40.36 10.32
C GLY A 823 20.60 -39.08 11.15
N PHE A 824 19.84 -38.06 10.73
CA PHE A 824 19.74 -36.80 11.49
C PHE A 824 18.89 -36.94 12.75
N THR A 825 19.21 -36.16 13.78
CA THR A 825 18.44 -36.05 15.04
C THR A 825 18.07 -34.60 15.40
N ILE A 826 18.39 -33.64 14.52
CA ILE A 826 18.12 -32.20 14.69
C ILE A 826 16.69 -31.84 14.28
N PRO A 827 16.11 -30.72 14.77
CA PRO A 827 14.77 -30.32 14.39
C PRO A 827 14.64 -29.92 12.92
N LEU A 828 13.51 -30.32 12.34
CA LEU A 828 13.03 -29.91 11.02
C LEU A 828 11.86 -28.96 11.21
N ILE A 829 12.05 -27.69 10.87
CA ILE A 829 10.98 -26.68 10.82
C ILE A 829 10.45 -26.59 9.40
N ILE A 830 9.12 -26.51 9.23
CA ILE A 830 8.47 -26.29 7.93
C ILE A 830 7.50 -25.11 7.98
N GLY A 831 7.45 -24.34 6.88
CA GLY A 831 6.56 -23.18 6.70
C GLY A 831 6.37 -22.80 5.22
N GLY A 832 5.63 -21.73 4.97
CA GLY A 832 5.25 -21.27 3.63
C GLY A 832 3.78 -21.54 3.29
N ALA A 833 3.22 -20.82 2.30
CA ALA A 833 1.76 -20.61 2.17
C ALA A 833 0.92 -21.88 1.97
N THR A 834 1.44 -22.90 1.28
CA THR A 834 0.74 -24.19 1.13
C THR A 834 0.88 -25.13 2.34
N THR A 835 1.79 -24.83 3.27
CA THR A 835 1.99 -25.67 4.45
C THR A 835 0.86 -25.48 5.47
N SER A 836 0.61 -26.50 6.28
CA SER A 836 -0.35 -26.40 7.38
C SER A 836 -0.01 -27.37 8.50
N ARG A 837 -0.46 -27.07 9.72
CA ARG A 837 -0.40 -27.95 10.90
C ARG A 837 -0.99 -29.34 10.62
N ILE A 838 -2.04 -29.43 9.79
CA ILE A 838 -2.65 -30.71 9.39
C ILE A 838 -1.75 -31.45 8.40
N HIS A 839 -1.17 -30.76 7.40
CA HIS A 839 -0.19 -31.37 6.50
C HIS A 839 1.02 -31.92 7.27
N ALA A 840 1.57 -31.13 8.19
CA ALA A 840 2.68 -31.52 9.05
C ALA A 840 2.38 -32.81 9.84
N ALA A 841 1.24 -32.85 10.55
CA ALA A 841 0.84 -33.95 11.41
C ALA A 841 0.50 -35.25 10.65
N VAL A 842 -0.03 -35.15 9.44
CA VAL A 842 -0.56 -36.29 8.65
C VAL A 842 0.43 -36.81 7.61
N LYS A 843 1.27 -35.93 7.02
CA LYS A 843 2.16 -36.27 5.89
C LYS A 843 3.65 -36.14 6.22
N VAL A 844 4.10 -35.07 6.85
CA VAL A 844 5.56 -34.84 7.06
C VAL A 844 6.08 -35.60 8.28
N ALA A 845 5.55 -35.32 9.47
CA ALA A 845 6.04 -35.87 10.73
C ALA A 845 6.05 -37.41 10.83
N PRO A 846 5.14 -38.18 10.20
CA PRO A 846 5.23 -39.65 10.20
C PRO A 846 6.43 -40.24 9.46
N ASN A 847 7.21 -39.43 8.73
CA ASN A 847 8.32 -39.87 7.90
C ASN A 847 9.72 -39.52 8.45
N TYR A 848 9.80 -38.88 9.62
CA TYR A 848 11.06 -38.55 10.29
C TYR A 848 10.95 -38.83 11.80
N SER A 849 11.95 -39.50 12.38
CA SER A 849 11.97 -39.85 13.81
C SER A 849 12.37 -38.68 14.70
N GLY A 850 13.15 -37.72 14.17
CA GLY A 850 13.41 -36.44 14.83
C GLY A 850 12.17 -35.53 14.88
N PRO A 851 12.27 -34.34 15.50
CA PRO A 851 11.12 -33.46 15.64
C PRO A 851 10.89 -32.65 14.36
N ALA A 852 9.82 -33.00 13.62
CA ALA A 852 9.29 -32.21 12.51
C ALA A 852 8.14 -31.31 12.98
N ILE A 853 8.29 -29.99 12.85
CA ILE A 853 7.41 -28.99 13.47
C ILE A 853 7.02 -27.92 12.44
N HIS A 854 5.73 -27.70 12.26
CA HIS A 854 5.19 -26.61 11.45
C HIS A 854 5.08 -25.31 12.26
N VAL A 855 5.66 -24.24 11.73
CA VAL A 855 5.54 -22.87 12.24
C VAL A 855 4.65 -22.07 11.28
N LEU A 856 3.71 -21.30 11.84
CA LEU A 856 2.66 -20.62 11.06
C LEU A 856 3.11 -19.29 10.44
N ASP A 857 4.00 -18.59 11.13
CA ASP A 857 4.36 -17.19 10.90
C ASP A 857 5.75 -16.90 11.48
N ALA A 858 6.40 -15.83 11.02
CA ALA A 858 7.75 -15.47 11.46
C ALA A 858 7.82 -15.10 12.94
N SER A 859 6.75 -14.52 13.51
CA SER A 859 6.69 -14.12 14.93
C SER A 859 6.90 -15.31 15.88
N ARG A 860 6.35 -16.47 15.55
CA ARG A 860 6.50 -17.70 16.36
C ARG A 860 7.83 -18.41 16.16
N SER A 861 8.55 -18.15 15.07
CA SER A 861 9.80 -18.87 14.76
C SER A 861 10.82 -18.76 15.90
N VAL A 862 10.97 -17.57 16.48
CA VAL A 862 11.90 -17.28 17.59
C VAL A 862 11.63 -18.18 18.79
N THR A 863 10.40 -18.17 19.32
CA THR A 863 10.02 -18.94 20.49
C THR A 863 10.24 -20.44 20.27
N VAL A 864 9.97 -20.94 19.06
CA VAL A 864 10.17 -22.35 18.71
C VAL A 864 11.65 -22.71 18.65
N CYS A 865 12.48 -21.92 17.94
CA CYS A 865 13.92 -22.15 17.86
C CYS A 865 14.60 -22.09 19.24
N SER A 866 14.33 -21.05 20.05
CA SER A 866 14.88 -20.91 21.41
C SER A 866 14.46 -22.05 22.34
N THR A 867 13.22 -22.55 22.23
CA THR A 867 12.75 -23.71 23.02
C THR A 867 13.43 -25.02 22.59
N LEU A 868 13.76 -25.17 21.30
CA LEU A 868 14.44 -26.36 20.77
C LEU A 868 15.96 -26.39 21.09
N MET A 869 16.57 -25.22 21.25
CA MET A 869 17.98 -25.08 21.64
C MET A 869 18.22 -25.21 23.14
N ASN A 870 17.23 -24.87 23.98
CA ASN A 870 17.34 -25.01 25.44
C ASN A 870 17.28 -26.49 25.88
N PRO A 871 18.34 -27.05 26.50
CA PRO A 871 18.39 -28.46 26.90
C PRO A 871 17.34 -28.88 27.92
N GLU A 872 16.80 -27.94 28.73
CA GLU A 872 15.83 -28.25 29.79
C GLU A 872 14.40 -28.39 29.25
N THR A 873 14.03 -27.61 28.23
CA THR A 873 12.65 -27.52 27.71
C THR A 873 12.41 -28.28 26.40
N ARG A 874 13.48 -28.54 25.63
CA ARG A 874 13.46 -29.22 24.33
C ARG A 874 12.62 -30.51 24.32
N GLU A 875 12.90 -31.45 25.23
CA GLU A 875 12.26 -32.78 25.22
C GLU A 875 10.76 -32.71 25.59
N GLU A 876 10.38 -31.85 26.53
CA GLU A 876 8.97 -31.63 26.88
C GLU A 876 8.19 -31.02 25.71
N TYR A 877 8.76 -30.01 25.05
CA TYR A 877 8.16 -29.36 23.89
C TYR A 877 7.96 -30.34 22.72
N ILE A 878 8.98 -31.16 22.41
CA ILE A 878 8.90 -32.20 21.38
C ILE A 878 7.82 -33.24 21.70
N ALA A 879 7.71 -33.67 22.97
CA ALA A 879 6.67 -34.59 23.40
C ALA A 879 5.25 -33.98 23.25
N GLY A 880 5.10 -32.70 23.58
CA GLY A 880 3.85 -31.96 23.40
C GLY A 880 3.39 -31.90 21.94
N ILE A 881 4.27 -31.51 21.02
CA ILE A 881 3.96 -31.43 19.57
C ILE A 881 3.60 -32.81 19.00
N ARG A 882 4.30 -33.88 19.39
CA ARG A 882 3.96 -35.25 18.95
C ARG A 882 2.54 -35.65 19.37
N ALA A 883 2.19 -35.48 20.64
CA ALA A 883 0.85 -35.80 21.15
C ALA A 883 -0.26 -34.93 20.50
N GLU A 884 0.05 -33.67 20.17
CA GLU A 884 -0.84 -32.80 19.41
C GLU A 884 -1.09 -33.32 17.98
N TYR A 885 -0.02 -33.70 17.28
CA TYR A 885 -0.08 -34.14 15.89
C TYR A 885 -0.80 -35.49 15.75
N ASP A 886 -0.64 -36.41 16.71
CA ASP A 886 -1.39 -37.67 16.75
C ASP A 886 -2.90 -37.41 16.89
N LYS A 887 -3.30 -36.50 17.79
CA LYS A 887 -4.70 -36.08 17.95
C LYS A 887 -5.27 -35.39 16.70
N ALA A 888 -4.46 -34.57 16.01
CA ALA A 888 -4.85 -33.96 14.74
C ALA A 888 -5.05 -35.01 13.63
N ARG A 889 -4.20 -36.05 13.60
CA ARG A 889 -4.30 -37.18 12.67
C ARG A 889 -5.55 -38.02 12.91
N GLU A 890 -5.87 -38.35 14.16
CA GLU A 890 -7.13 -39.01 14.54
C GLU A 890 -8.36 -38.19 14.12
N ALA A 891 -8.37 -36.88 14.40
CA ALA A 891 -9.48 -35.99 14.03
C ALA A 891 -9.66 -35.87 12.51
N HIS A 892 -8.57 -35.91 11.73
CA HIS A 892 -8.62 -35.92 10.27
C HIS A 892 -9.19 -37.24 9.73
N LEU A 893 -8.71 -38.39 10.25
CA LEU A 893 -9.21 -39.72 9.88
C LEU A 893 -10.71 -39.85 10.16
N ASN A 894 -11.17 -39.40 11.32
CA ASN A 894 -12.58 -39.42 11.71
C ASN A 894 -13.47 -38.49 10.87
N LYS A 895 -12.92 -37.46 10.21
CA LYS A 895 -13.68 -36.64 9.23
C LYS A 895 -13.78 -37.27 7.85
N ARG A 896 -12.99 -38.31 7.55
CA ARG A 896 -12.91 -38.93 6.21
C ARG A 896 -14.05 -39.92 5.94
N SER A 897 -14.76 -40.38 6.97
CA SER A 897 -15.85 -41.38 6.87
C SER A 897 -17.20 -40.85 6.37
N ASP A 898 -17.45 -39.54 6.48
CA ASP A 898 -18.81 -38.98 6.35
C ASP A 898 -19.16 -38.48 4.93
N LYS A 899 -18.22 -38.52 3.98
CA LYS A 899 -18.46 -38.10 2.58
C LYS A 899 -18.62 -39.31 1.66
N ARG A 900 -19.73 -39.31 0.90
CA ARG A 900 -20.05 -40.30 -0.13
C ARG A 900 -19.58 -39.85 -1.51
N PHE A 901 -19.31 -40.83 -2.37
CA PHE A 901 -18.84 -40.65 -3.73
C PHE A 901 -19.70 -41.47 -4.69
N LYS A 902 -19.87 -40.98 -5.92
CA LYS A 902 -20.43 -41.71 -7.05
C LYS A 902 -19.32 -42.41 -7.82
N THR A 903 -19.64 -43.53 -8.45
CA THR A 903 -18.75 -44.15 -9.44
C THR A 903 -18.53 -43.24 -10.64
N LEU A 904 -17.44 -43.46 -11.38
CA LEU A 904 -17.11 -42.70 -12.59
C LEU A 904 -18.20 -42.84 -13.66
N GLU A 905 -18.84 -44.00 -13.80
CA GLU A 905 -19.95 -44.19 -14.74
C GLU A 905 -21.20 -43.39 -14.34
N GLU A 906 -21.56 -43.36 -13.04
CA GLU A 906 -22.65 -42.52 -12.53
C GLU A 906 -22.36 -41.02 -12.74
N ALA A 907 -21.11 -40.59 -12.54
CA ALA A 907 -20.69 -39.21 -12.80
C ALA A 907 -20.73 -38.88 -14.30
N ARG A 908 -20.23 -39.77 -15.17
CA ARG A 908 -20.29 -39.65 -16.65
C ARG A 908 -21.74 -39.61 -17.16
N ALA A 909 -22.65 -40.40 -16.59
CA ALA A 909 -24.07 -40.39 -16.96
C ALA A 909 -24.77 -39.06 -16.63
N ASN A 910 -24.34 -38.42 -15.52
CA ASN A 910 -24.81 -37.13 -15.03
C ASN A 910 -23.82 -35.99 -15.35
N LYS A 911 -23.05 -36.12 -16.44
CA LYS A 911 -22.15 -35.08 -16.94
C LYS A 911 -22.91 -33.82 -17.36
N PHE A 912 -22.17 -32.71 -17.46
CA PHE A 912 -22.72 -31.49 -18.04
C PHE A 912 -23.03 -31.68 -19.53
N LYS A 913 -24.06 -30.99 -20.04
CA LYS A 913 -24.61 -31.19 -21.39
C LYS A 913 -24.86 -29.85 -22.03
N ILE A 914 -24.32 -29.69 -23.24
CA ILE A 914 -24.28 -28.46 -24.03
C ILE A 914 -24.89 -28.77 -25.40
N ASP A 915 -25.67 -27.83 -25.93
CA ASP A 915 -26.29 -27.93 -27.26
C ASP A 915 -25.44 -27.14 -28.28
N PHE A 916 -24.32 -27.75 -28.69
CA PHE A 916 -23.31 -27.13 -29.56
C PHE A 916 -23.91 -26.68 -30.90
N GLN A 917 -23.68 -25.43 -31.26
CA GLN A 917 -24.19 -24.86 -32.51
C GLN A 917 -23.35 -25.34 -33.71
N PRO A 918 -23.94 -25.56 -34.91
CA PRO A 918 -23.21 -26.15 -36.05
C PRO A 918 -22.04 -25.32 -36.60
N ASN A 919 -22.03 -24.01 -36.32
CA ASN A 919 -21.00 -23.07 -36.76
C ASN A 919 -20.20 -22.60 -35.53
N LEU A 920 -19.28 -23.43 -35.05
CA LEU A 920 -18.34 -23.01 -34.00
C LEU A 920 -17.25 -22.09 -34.58
N PRO A 921 -16.66 -21.20 -33.76
CA PRO A 921 -15.58 -20.32 -34.19
C PRO A 921 -14.31 -21.09 -34.60
N VAL A 922 -13.70 -20.66 -35.71
CA VAL A 922 -12.50 -21.27 -36.29
C VAL A 922 -11.32 -20.31 -36.12
N PRO A 923 -10.14 -20.78 -35.67
CA PRO A 923 -8.98 -19.92 -35.52
C PRO A 923 -8.44 -19.27 -36.80
N GLU A 924 -7.77 -18.12 -36.63
CA GLU A 924 -6.94 -17.45 -37.66
C GLU A 924 -5.85 -18.40 -38.16
N PHE A 925 -5.24 -19.16 -37.25
CA PHE A 925 -4.24 -20.16 -37.56
C PHE A 925 -4.32 -21.40 -36.67
N THR A 926 -3.84 -22.52 -37.17
CA THR A 926 -3.49 -23.72 -36.39
C THR A 926 -1.97 -23.88 -36.35
N GLY A 927 -1.45 -24.55 -35.32
CA GLY A 927 -0.01 -24.62 -35.05
C GLY A 927 0.43 -23.68 -33.95
N THR A 928 1.74 -23.41 -33.84
CA THR A 928 2.32 -22.59 -32.75
C THR A 928 2.78 -21.20 -33.18
N ARG A 929 2.67 -20.22 -32.28
CA ARG A 929 3.20 -18.84 -32.43
C ARG A 929 4.00 -18.46 -31.19
N VAL A 930 5.19 -17.88 -31.41
CA VAL A 930 6.21 -17.59 -30.38
C VAL A 930 6.40 -16.09 -30.28
N PHE A 931 6.67 -15.63 -29.06
CA PHE A 931 7.04 -14.27 -28.75
C PHE A 931 8.28 -14.28 -27.86
N ASP A 932 9.31 -13.60 -28.32
CA ASP A 932 10.64 -13.59 -27.74
C ASP A 932 11.09 -12.14 -27.73
N HIS A 933 11.31 -11.56 -26.55
CA HIS A 933 11.38 -10.11 -26.43
C HIS A 933 10.13 -9.47 -27.09
N TYR A 934 8.94 -9.95 -26.66
CA TYR A 934 7.67 -9.19 -26.50
C TYR A 934 7.94 -8.03 -25.48
N PRO A 935 7.11 -7.33 -24.65
CA PRO A 935 7.51 -6.09 -23.90
C PRO A 935 7.57 -6.11 -22.34
N LEU A 936 8.68 -5.83 -21.58
CA LEU A 936 8.92 -6.11 -20.12
C LEU A 936 8.00 -5.33 -19.15
N GLU A 937 7.05 -4.64 -19.72
CA GLU A 937 6.63 -3.23 -19.63
C GLU A 937 5.14 -3.25 -19.87
N GLU A 938 4.82 -4.01 -20.90
CA GLU A 938 3.68 -4.85 -20.82
C GLU A 938 3.67 -5.91 -19.65
N LEU A 939 4.66 -6.07 -18.74
CA LEU A 939 4.53 -7.05 -17.63
C LEU A 939 3.87 -6.52 -16.35
N VAL A 940 3.85 -5.21 -16.07
CA VAL A 940 3.41 -4.66 -14.75
C VAL A 940 1.99 -4.11 -14.61
N PRO A 941 1.42 -3.37 -15.57
CA PRO A 941 0.07 -2.84 -15.47
C PRO A 941 -1.07 -3.76 -15.04
N TYR A 942 -1.24 -4.96 -15.54
CA TYR A 942 -0.39 -6.10 -15.94
C TYR A 942 -0.04 -7.02 -14.73
N ILE A 943 -0.38 -6.65 -13.49
CA ILE A 943 -0.19 -7.47 -12.27
C ILE A 943 -1.43 -7.48 -11.36
N ASP A 944 -1.84 -8.66 -10.87
CA ASP A 944 -2.62 -8.74 -9.62
C ASP A 944 -1.67 -8.72 -8.42
N TRP A 945 -1.73 -7.62 -7.69
CA TRP A 945 -0.91 -7.34 -6.52
C TRP A 945 -1.45 -7.96 -5.22
N THR A 946 -2.62 -8.60 -5.23
CA THR A 946 -3.20 -9.24 -4.03
C THR A 946 -2.24 -10.23 -3.36
N PRO A 947 -1.58 -11.16 -4.08
CA PRO A 947 -0.65 -12.10 -3.46
C PRO A 947 0.66 -11.45 -3.00
N PHE A 948 1.04 -10.28 -3.54
CA PHE A 948 2.30 -9.61 -3.17
C PHE A 948 2.34 -9.27 -1.66
N PHE A 949 1.25 -8.77 -1.10
CA PHE A 949 1.21 -8.38 0.32
C PHE A 949 1.09 -9.57 1.28
N HIS A 950 0.28 -10.56 0.92
CA HIS A 950 0.17 -11.83 1.65
C HIS A 950 1.53 -12.50 1.85
N THR A 951 2.43 -12.32 0.89
CA THR A 951 3.80 -12.85 0.92
C THR A 951 4.68 -12.21 2.01
N TRP A 952 4.36 -10.99 2.47
CA TRP A 952 5.05 -10.28 3.56
C TRP A 952 4.32 -10.36 4.92
N GLU A 953 3.55 -11.43 5.16
CA GLU A 953 2.74 -11.71 6.37
C GLU A 953 1.60 -10.71 6.70
N LEU A 954 1.47 -9.61 5.96
CA LEU A 954 0.31 -8.72 6.01
C LEU A 954 -0.92 -9.46 5.45
N ARG A 955 -2.12 -9.29 6.04
CA ARG A 955 -3.31 -10.12 5.74
C ARG A 955 -4.48 -9.30 5.17
N GLY A 956 -4.93 -9.63 3.96
CA GLY A 956 -5.87 -8.81 3.18
C GLY A 956 -5.50 -8.79 1.69
N SER A 957 -6.36 -8.27 0.83
CA SER A 957 -6.18 -8.28 -0.63
C SER A 957 -5.68 -6.94 -1.19
N TYR A 958 -5.35 -6.81 -2.48
CA TYR A 958 -5.02 -5.50 -3.07
C TYR A 958 -6.25 -4.85 -3.73
N PRO A 959 -6.37 -3.50 -3.74
CA PRO A 959 -5.67 -2.52 -2.90
C PRO A 959 -6.38 -2.34 -1.54
N LYS A 960 -6.56 -3.43 -0.78
CA LYS A 960 -7.37 -3.55 0.46
C LYS A 960 -6.60 -3.86 1.75
N ILE A 961 -5.34 -4.26 1.68
CA ILE A 961 -4.42 -4.68 2.75
C ILE A 961 -3.39 -3.63 3.17
N PHE A 962 -2.89 -2.92 2.16
CA PHE A 962 -3.15 -1.50 1.97
C PHE A 962 -3.97 -0.88 3.11
N ASP A 963 -5.13 -1.48 3.36
CA ASP A 963 -6.11 -1.06 4.31
C ASP A 963 -6.23 -1.99 5.54
N ASP A 964 -5.10 -2.24 6.20
CA ASP A 964 -5.02 -2.58 7.63
C ASP A 964 -4.55 -1.37 8.52
N LYS A 965 -5.18 -1.15 9.67
CA LYS A 965 -4.98 0.00 10.59
C LYS A 965 -4.06 -0.36 11.75
N ASN A 966 -3.93 -1.67 12.02
CA ASN A 966 -2.87 -2.24 12.82
C ASN A 966 -1.61 -2.45 11.97
N VAL A 967 -1.72 -2.89 10.70
CA VAL A 967 -0.55 -3.32 9.90
C VAL A 967 -0.45 -2.79 8.45
N GLY A 968 -1.48 -2.13 7.92
CA GLY A 968 -1.54 -1.62 6.54
C GLY A 968 -0.99 -0.20 6.34
N ASP A 969 -0.80 0.53 7.45
CA ASP A 969 0.15 1.64 7.55
C ASP A 969 1.61 1.19 7.28
N GLU A 970 1.88 -0.13 7.21
CA GLU A 970 3.10 -0.72 6.64
C GLU A 970 2.88 -1.32 5.22
N ALA A 971 1.65 -1.66 4.83
CA ALA A 971 1.38 -2.42 3.60
C ALA A 971 1.55 -1.63 2.29
N LYS A 972 1.26 -0.31 2.23
CA LYS A 972 1.63 0.46 1.03
C LYS A 972 3.05 0.98 1.05
N LYS A 973 3.72 1.17 2.21
CA LYS A 973 5.18 1.43 2.22
C LYS A 973 5.86 0.30 1.46
N LEU A 974 5.58 -0.92 1.90
CA LEU A 974 5.97 -2.16 1.25
C LEU A 974 5.65 -2.23 -0.26
N PHE A 975 4.55 -1.61 -0.71
CA PHE A 975 4.22 -1.49 -2.14
C PHE A 975 5.10 -0.47 -2.85
N ASP A 976 5.21 0.73 -2.31
CA ASP A 976 5.98 1.83 -2.91
C ASP A 976 7.44 1.38 -3.09
N ASP A 977 7.99 0.67 -2.10
CA ASP A 977 9.30 0.04 -2.12
C ASP A 977 9.42 -1.03 -3.23
N ALA A 978 8.39 -1.85 -3.41
CA ALA A 978 8.28 -2.78 -4.53
C ALA A 978 8.32 -2.04 -5.86
N GLN A 979 7.56 -0.96 -5.96
CA GLN A 979 7.35 -0.24 -7.19
C GLN A 979 8.56 0.62 -7.56
N VAL A 980 9.35 1.06 -6.57
CA VAL A 980 10.71 1.57 -6.77
C VAL A 980 11.58 0.56 -7.49
N LEU A 981 11.65 -0.66 -6.96
CA LEU A 981 12.49 -1.71 -7.52
C LEU A 981 11.96 -2.23 -8.86
N LEU A 982 10.65 -2.21 -9.06
CA LEU A 982 10.03 -2.66 -10.29
C LEU A 982 10.37 -1.74 -11.45
N LYS A 983 10.12 -0.42 -11.33
CA LYS A 983 10.58 0.56 -12.32
C LYS A 983 12.09 0.44 -12.61
N ARG A 984 12.93 0.14 -11.61
CA ARG A 984 14.36 -0.17 -11.85
C ARG A 984 14.55 -1.41 -12.74
N ILE A 985 13.87 -2.51 -12.42
CA ILE A 985 13.83 -3.77 -13.20
C ILE A 985 13.50 -3.52 -14.69
N LEU A 986 12.70 -2.50 -14.98
CA LEU A 986 12.29 -2.09 -16.32
C LEU A 986 13.25 -1.12 -16.98
N ASP A 987 13.52 0.02 -16.36
CA ASP A 987 14.31 1.11 -16.93
C ASP A 987 15.74 0.63 -17.24
N GLU A 988 16.30 -0.22 -16.38
CA GLU A 988 17.60 -0.88 -16.58
C GLU A 988 17.49 -2.24 -17.32
N LYS A 989 16.26 -2.71 -17.64
CA LYS A 989 15.94 -4.02 -18.26
C LYS A 989 16.65 -5.21 -17.60
N LEU A 990 16.57 -5.26 -16.27
CA LEU A 990 17.19 -6.27 -15.41
C LEU A 990 16.47 -7.63 -15.49
N LEU A 991 15.22 -7.64 -15.91
CA LEU A 991 14.48 -8.86 -16.26
C LEU A 991 14.21 -8.92 -17.76
N THR A 992 13.97 -10.14 -18.25
CA THR A 992 13.64 -10.49 -19.63
C THR A 992 12.58 -11.58 -19.62
N ALA A 993 11.79 -11.66 -20.70
CA ALA A 993 10.52 -12.35 -20.70
C ALA A 993 10.14 -12.84 -22.11
N ARG A 994 9.46 -14.00 -22.18
CA ARG A 994 9.16 -14.75 -23.41
C ARG A 994 7.91 -15.65 -23.29
N ALA A 995 7.19 -15.91 -24.39
CA ALA A 995 5.96 -16.71 -24.43
C ALA A 995 5.71 -17.55 -25.72
N VAL A 996 4.85 -18.56 -25.64
CA VAL A 996 4.40 -19.35 -26.80
C VAL A 996 2.97 -19.91 -26.63
N ILE A 997 2.19 -19.97 -27.71
CA ILE A 997 0.92 -20.75 -27.84
C ILE A 997 0.91 -21.73 -29.00
N GLY A 998 -0.12 -22.56 -29.04
CA GLY A 998 -0.72 -23.01 -30.30
C GLY A 998 -2.22 -23.33 -30.24
N PHE A 999 -2.79 -23.62 -31.41
CA PHE A 999 -4.18 -24.07 -31.63
C PHE A 999 -4.26 -25.30 -32.51
N TRP A 1000 -5.20 -26.20 -32.22
CA TRP A 1000 -5.40 -27.43 -32.98
C TRP A 1000 -6.90 -27.77 -33.09
N PRO A 1001 -7.37 -28.30 -34.24
CA PRO A 1001 -8.72 -28.87 -34.35
C PRO A 1001 -8.89 -30.02 -33.35
N ALA A 1002 -9.97 -29.96 -32.58
CA ALA A 1002 -10.21 -30.79 -31.41
C ALA A 1002 -11.63 -31.34 -31.35
N ASN A 1003 -11.80 -32.48 -30.65
CA ASN A 1003 -13.12 -32.97 -30.23
C ASN A 1003 -13.03 -33.71 -28.89
N ALA A 1004 -14.09 -33.69 -28.10
CA ALA A 1004 -14.18 -34.49 -26.88
C ALA A 1004 -14.42 -35.98 -27.20
N VAL A 1005 -13.71 -36.85 -26.48
CA VAL A 1005 -13.78 -38.31 -26.57
C VAL A 1005 -13.79 -38.90 -25.15
N GLY A 1006 -14.97 -39.26 -24.64
CA GLY A 1006 -15.14 -39.68 -23.24
C GLY A 1006 -14.94 -38.52 -22.27
N ASP A 1007 -13.87 -38.58 -21.47
CA ASP A 1007 -13.39 -37.47 -20.62
C ASP A 1007 -12.11 -36.79 -21.16
N ASP A 1008 -11.59 -37.19 -22.33
CA ASP A 1008 -10.41 -36.62 -22.97
C ASP A 1008 -10.75 -35.64 -24.10
N ILE A 1009 -9.76 -34.87 -24.53
CA ILE A 1009 -9.81 -33.99 -25.70
C ILE A 1009 -8.77 -34.51 -26.71
N GLU A 1010 -9.20 -34.81 -27.94
CA GLU A 1010 -8.35 -35.36 -29.00
C GLU A 1010 -8.06 -34.29 -30.05
N LEU A 1011 -6.78 -34.00 -30.28
CA LEU A 1011 -6.24 -32.93 -31.13
C LEU A 1011 -5.68 -33.48 -32.44
N SER A 1012 -5.79 -32.72 -33.53
CA SER A 1012 -5.09 -32.97 -34.80
C SER A 1012 -3.96 -31.96 -35.02
N VAL A 1013 -2.72 -32.43 -35.09
CA VAL A 1013 -1.49 -31.61 -35.14
C VAL A 1013 -0.73 -31.86 -36.44
N GLU A 1014 -0.19 -30.83 -37.11
CA GLU A 1014 0.56 -31.06 -38.35
C GLU A 1014 1.95 -31.68 -38.09
N SER A 1015 2.38 -32.56 -38.99
CA SER A 1015 3.57 -33.41 -38.77
C SER A 1015 4.88 -32.63 -38.65
N ALA A 1016 4.95 -31.45 -39.30
CA ALA A 1016 6.12 -30.58 -39.28
C ALA A 1016 6.26 -29.78 -37.96
N GLU A 1017 5.15 -29.56 -37.24
CA GLU A 1017 5.10 -28.77 -36.00
C GLU A 1017 5.77 -29.49 -34.83
N LEU A 1018 5.82 -30.83 -34.91
CA LEU A 1018 6.47 -31.73 -33.95
C LEU A 1018 7.97 -31.96 -34.25
N GLY A 1019 8.59 -31.11 -35.08
CA GLY A 1019 10.02 -31.16 -35.41
C GLY A 1019 10.45 -32.25 -36.41
N ASP A 1020 9.51 -33.02 -36.96
CA ASP A 1020 9.82 -34.21 -37.76
C ASP A 1020 10.24 -33.84 -39.20
N SER A 1021 11.55 -33.78 -39.44
CA SER A 1021 12.19 -33.21 -40.65
C SER A 1021 12.12 -34.08 -41.92
N LYS A 1022 11.01 -34.81 -42.16
CA LYS A 1022 10.78 -35.67 -43.34
C LYS A 1022 9.33 -35.60 -43.89
N PRO A 1023 9.09 -34.92 -45.02
CA PRO A 1023 7.73 -34.73 -45.56
C PRO A 1023 7.24 -35.94 -46.40
N GLN A 1024 6.93 -37.08 -45.78
CA GLN A 1024 6.40 -38.28 -46.50
C GLN A 1024 5.33 -39.12 -45.76
N THR A 1025 4.29 -38.49 -45.20
CA THR A 1025 2.95 -39.10 -44.97
C THR A 1025 1.90 -37.99 -44.81
N PRO A 1026 0.58 -38.25 -44.94
CA PRO A 1026 -0.42 -37.17 -45.10
C PRO A 1026 -0.66 -36.34 -43.82
N ASN A 1027 0.10 -35.25 -43.74
CA ASN A 1027 -0.10 -34.00 -43.00
C ASN A 1027 -0.36 -34.01 -41.48
N SER A 1028 -1.22 -34.85 -40.91
CA SER A 1028 -1.68 -34.71 -39.50
C SER A 1028 -1.51 -35.96 -38.63
N LYS A 1029 -1.12 -35.75 -37.37
CA LYS A 1029 -0.98 -36.75 -36.29
C LYS A 1029 -1.94 -36.42 -35.14
N LEU A 1030 -2.45 -37.43 -34.43
CA LEU A 1030 -3.33 -37.22 -33.27
C LEU A 1030 -2.55 -37.13 -31.95
N VAL A 1031 -2.95 -36.19 -31.09
CA VAL A 1031 -2.47 -36.00 -29.71
C VAL A 1031 -3.68 -35.95 -28.77
N LYS A 1032 -3.51 -36.22 -27.48
CA LYS A 1032 -4.60 -36.15 -26.48
C LYS A 1032 -4.19 -35.29 -25.28
N ILE A 1033 -5.17 -34.56 -24.75
CA ILE A 1033 -5.13 -33.88 -23.46
C ILE A 1033 -6.13 -34.58 -22.55
N HIS A 1034 -5.71 -34.88 -21.33
CA HIS A 1034 -6.46 -35.76 -20.43
C HIS A 1034 -7.10 -34.96 -19.30
N THR A 1035 -8.38 -35.21 -19.03
CA THR A 1035 -9.12 -34.47 -18.00
C THR A 1035 -9.77 -35.39 -16.96
N LEU A 1036 -10.14 -34.80 -15.81
CA LEU A 1036 -10.71 -35.50 -14.66
C LEU A 1036 -12.11 -34.96 -14.35
N ARG A 1037 -12.96 -35.84 -13.82
CA ARG A 1037 -14.38 -35.61 -13.53
C ARG A 1037 -14.66 -35.62 -12.03
N GLN A 1038 -15.51 -34.71 -11.56
CA GLN A 1038 -15.95 -34.70 -10.15
C GLN A 1038 -16.66 -36.01 -9.77
N GLN A 1039 -16.45 -36.51 -8.54
CA GLN A 1039 -17.11 -37.74 -8.03
C GLN A 1039 -17.81 -37.60 -6.67
N ALA A 1040 -17.63 -36.50 -5.92
CA ALA A 1040 -18.31 -36.30 -4.63
C ALA A 1040 -19.84 -36.24 -4.79
N GLU A 1041 -20.61 -36.90 -3.90
CA GLU A 1041 -22.07 -36.91 -3.96
C GLU A 1041 -22.65 -35.48 -3.79
N LYS A 1042 -23.45 -35.03 -4.76
CA LYS A 1042 -24.06 -33.69 -4.81
C LYS A 1042 -25.54 -33.74 -4.44
N VAL A 1043 -26.15 -32.57 -4.26
CA VAL A 1043 -27.62 -32.43 -4.16
C VAL A 1043 -28.25 -32.80 -5.50
N ASP A 1044 -29.38 -33.51 -5.47
CA ASP A 1044 -30.10 -33.96 -6.67
C ASP A 1044 -30.34 -32.82 -7.67
N GLY A 1045 -30.00 -33.07 -8.94
CA GLY A 1045 -30.15 -32.12 -10.04
C GLY A 1045 -28.88 -31.35 -10.43
N GLN A 1046 -27.78 -31.46 -9.69
CA GLN A 1046 -26.49 -30.85 -10.09
C GLN A 1046 -25.65 -31.79 -10.98
N PRO A 1047 -25.04 -31.30 -12.07
CA PRO A 1047 -24.18 -32.09 -12.96
C PRO A 1047 -22.78 -32.33 -12.38
N TYR A 1048 -22.08 -33.33 -12.90
CA TYR A 1048 -20.71 -33.69 -12.53
C TYR A 1048 -19.74 -33.25 -13.63
N TYR A 1049 -19.02 -32.14 -13.43
CA TYR A 1049 -18.18 -31.55 -14.47
C TYR A 1049 -16.88 -32.33 -14.72
N ALA A 1050 -16.46 -32.35 -15.99
CA ALA A 1050 -15.08 -32.55 -16.44
C ALA A 1050 -14.76 -31.48 -17.50
N LEU A 1051 -13.50 -31.08 -17.66
CA LEU A 1051 -13.13 -30.00 -18.59
C LEU A 1051 -13.49 -30.33 -20.06
N SER A 1052 -13.38 -31.60 -20.44
CA SER A 1052 -13.80 -32.12 -21.76
C SER A 1052 -15.31 -32.04 -22.04
N ASP A 1053 -16.18 -31.74 -21.05
CA ASP A 1053 -17.59 -31.47 -21.33
C ASP A 1053 -17.80 -30.18 -22.15
N PHE A 1054 -16.79 -29.30 -22.19
CA PHE A 1054 -16.82 -28.00 -22.87
C PHE A 1054 -16.30 -28.00 -24.31
N ILE A 1055 -15.95 -29.17 -24.87
CA ILE A 1055 -15.52 -29.32 -26.27
C ILE A 1055 -16.54 -30.20 -27.01
N ALA A 1056 -16.86 -29.88 -28.26
CA ALA A 1056 -17.88 -30.61 -29.02
C ALA A 1056 -17.53 -32.12 -29.10
N PRO A 1057 -18.45 -33.02 -28.67
CA PRO A 1057 -18.21 -34.46 -28.74
C PRO A 1057 -17.99 -34.91 -30.19
N LYS A 1058 -17.01 -35.78 -30.42
CA LYS A 1058 -16.68 -36.28 -31.77
C LYS A 1058 -17.87 -36.96 -32.47
N GLU A 1059 -18.80 -37.49 -31.69
CA GLU A 1059 -20.05 -38.12 -32.15
C GLU A 1059 -21.09 -37.13 -32.69
N SER A 1060 -20.97 -35.82 -32.38
CA SER A 1060 -21.87 -34.77 -32.89
C SER A 1060 -21.66 -34.45 -34.37
N GLY A 1061 -20.47 -34.74 -34.90
CA GLY A 1061 -20.06 -34.33 -36.25
C GLY A 1061 -19.70 -32.85 -36.41
N ILE A 1062 -19.72 -32.07 -35.32
CA ILE A 1062 -19.29 -30.66 -35.30
C ILE A 1062 -17.79 -30.61 -34.99
N GLN A 1063 -17.03 -29.84 -35.76
CA GLN A 1063 -15.60 -29.60 -35.51
C GLN A 1063 -15.45 -28.47 -34.49
N ASP A 1064 -14.64 -28.70 -33.46
CA ASP A 1064 -14.27 -27.72 -32.44
C ASP A 1064 -12.74 -27.54 -32.42
N TYR A 1065 -12.23 -26.72 -31.50
CA TYR A 1065 -10.81 -26.35 -31.41
C TYR A 1065 -10.35 -26.31 -29.94
N PHE A 1066 -9.04 -26.35 -29.74
CA PHE A 1066 -8.39 -26.32 -28.43
C PHE A 1066 -7.00 -25.70 -28.56
N GLY A 1067 -6.50 -25.08 -27.49
CA GLY A 1067 -5.15 -24.50 -27.46
C GLY A 1067 -4.50 -24.53 -26.08
N GLY A 1068 -3.34 -23.89 -25.95
CA GLY A 1068 -2.63 -23.74 -24.69
C GLY A 1068 -1.33 -22.95 -24.83
N PHE A 1069 -0.66 -22.66 -23.70
CA PHE A 1069 0.44 -21.70 -23.59
C PHE A 1069 1.49 -22.00 -22.51
N ALA A 1070 2.67 -21.37 -22.63
CA ALA A 1070 3.70 -21.30 -21.60
C ALA A 1070 4.47 -19.97 -21.66
N VAL A 1071 4.88 -19.44 -20.50
CA VAL A 1071 5.24 -18.03 -20.28
C VAL A 1071 6.19 -17.82 -19.07
N THR A 1072 7.14 -16.88 -19.13
CA THR A 1072 8.08 -16.60 -17.98
C THR A 1072 8.75 -15.21 -17.98
N ALA A 1073 8.80 -14.56 -16.80
CA ALA A 1073 9.38 -13.21 -16.59
C ALA A 1073 10.70 -13.20 -15.80
N GLY A 1074 11.11 -14.34 -15.23
CA GLY A 1074 12.24 -14.38 -14.30
C GLY A 1074 13.62 -14.40 -14.96
N ILE A 1075 13.75 -14.16 -16.27
CA ILE A 1075 15.06 -14.26 -16.93
C ILE A 1075 15.90 -13.04 -16.52
N GLY A 1076 16.90 -13.24 -15.64
CA GLY A 1076 17.73 -12.18 -15.05
C GLY A 1076 17.57 -12.00 -13.53
N ILE A 1077 16.57 -12.65 -12.91
CA ILE A 1077 16.24 -12.41 -11.49
C ILE A 1077 17.39 -12.77 -10.55
N ASP A 1078 18.07 -13.89 -10.81
CA ASP A 1078 19.16 -14.39 -9.96
C ASP A 1078 20.34 -13.40 -9.90
N GLU A 1079 20.58 -12.63 -10.96
CA GLU A 1079 21.70 -11.68 -11.05
C GLU A 1079 21.40 -10.41 -10.24
N LEU A 1080 20.16 -9.89 -10.32
CA LEU A 1080 19.68 -8.77 -9.51
C LEU A 1080 19.59 -9.12 -8.01
N VAL A 1081 19.16 -10.35 -7.70
CA VAL A 1081 19.09 -10.87 -6.33
C VAL A 1081 20.47 -10.92 -5.68
N ASN A 1082 21.47 -11.45 -6.39
CA ASN A 1082 22.85 -11.50 -5.88
C ASN A 1082 23.45 -10.10 -5.68
N GLU A 1083 23.03 -9.08 -6.46
CA GLU A 1083 23.43 -7.68 -6.24
C GLU A 1083 23.04 -7.22 -4.83
N PHE A 1084 21.77 -7.38 -4.43
CA PHE A 1084 21.28 -6.94 -3.11
C PHE A 1084 21.85 -7.77 -1.96
N GLU A 1085 21.88 -9.10 -2.09
CA GLU A 1085 22.44 -9.99 -1.05
C GLU A 1085 23.93 -9.71 -0.79
N SER A 1086 24.71 -9.34 -1.83
CA SER A 1086 26.12 -8.96 -1.69
C SER A 1086 26.35 -7.61 -0.99
N ASN A 1087 25.33 -6.75 -0.95
CA ASN A 1087 25.35 -5.45 -0.25
C ASN A 1087 24.71 -5.50 1.14
N TYR A 1088 24.29 -6.68 1.62
CA TYR A 1088 23.52 -6.88 2.85
C TYR A 1088 22.15 -6.18 2.85
N ASP A 1089 21.53 -6.06 1.66
CA ASP A 1089 20.17 -5.55 1.47
C ASP A 1089 19.19 -6.72 1.31
N ASP A 1090 18.96 -7.43 2.42
CA ASP A 1090 18.02 -8.57 2.47
C ASP A 1090 16.61 -8.16 1.99
N TYR A 1091 16.22 -6.90 2.22
CA TYR A 1091 14.90 -6.37 1.91
C TYR A 1091 14.66 -6.25 0.39
N ASN A 1092 15.61 -5.68 -0.36
CA ASN A 1092 15.46 -5.58 -1.82
C ASN A 1092 15.68 -6.92 -2.55
N SER A 1093 16.47 -7.86 -1.99
CA SER A 1093 16.52 -9.25 -2.50
C SER A 1093 15.15 -9.92 -2.47
N ILE A 1094 14.47 -9.83 -1.33
CA ILE A 1094 13.10 -10.33 -1.15
C ILE A 1094 12.16 -9.66 -2.15
N MET A 1095 12.26 -8.34 -2.24
CA MET A 1095 11.39 -7.51 -3.07
C MET A 1095 11.50 -7.88 -4.56
N ALA A 1096 12.72 -8.04 -5.10
CA ALA A 1096 12.95 -8.40 -6.49
C ALA A 1096 12.19 -9.69 -6.90
N LYS A 1097 12.24 -10.70 -6.03
CA LYS A 1097 11.62 -12.02 -6.27
C LYS A 1097 10.09 -11.92 -6.23
N ALA A 1098 9.53 -11.21 -5.25
CA ALA A 1098 8.10 -10.94 -5.17
C ALA A 1098 7.58 -10.23 -6.43
N LEU A 1099 8.37 -9.28 -6.95
CA LEU A 1099 8.06 -8.55 -8.18
C LEU A 1099 8.19 -9.43 -9.42
N ALA A 1100 9.19 -10.31 -9.52
CA ALA A 1100 9.30 -11.27 -10.61
C ALA A 1100 8.09 -12.22 -10.66
N ASP A 1101 7.70 -12.80 -9.53
CA ASP A 1101 6.53 -13.68 -9.49
C ASP A 1101 5.22 -12.90 -9.71
N ARG A 1102 5.18 -11.63 -9.31
CA ARG A 1102 4.11 -10.71 -9.72
C ARG A 1102 4.15 -10.42 -11.21
N LEU A 1103 5.30 -10.23 -11.84
CA LEU A 1103 5.53 -10.12 -13.28
C LEU A 1103 5.27 -11.45 -14.03
N ALA A 1104 4.94 -12.56 -13.36
CA ALA A 1104 4.64 -13.82 -14.05
C ALA A 1104 3.29 -14.48 -13.72
N GLU A 1105 2.67 -14.10 -12.60
CA GLU A 1105 1.20 -14.03 -12.50
C GLU A 1105 0.67 -12.61 -12.81
N ALA A 1106 1.51 -11.81 -13.44
CA ALA A 1106 1.36 -11.38 -14.81
C ALA A 1106 1.39 -12.61 -15.77
N PHE A 1107 1.89 -12.50 -17.00
CA PHE A 1107 1.98 -13.52 -18.04
C PHE A 1107 0.83 -14.47 -18.43
N ALA A 1108 -0.26 -14.56 -17.68
CA ALA A 1108 -1.33 -15.50 -17.88
C ALA A 1108 -2.74 -14.88 -17.74
N GLU A 1109 -3.02 -13.75 -18.41
CA GLU A 1109 -4.39 -13.21 -18.56
C GLU A 1109 -4.67 -12.42 -19.86
N ARG A 1110 -4.13 -12.84 -21.02
CA ARG A 1110 -3.84 -11.96 -22.18
C ARG A 1110 -3.64 -12.63 -23.62
N MET A 1111 -3.44 -13.95 -23.85
CA MET A 1111 -3.12 -14.68 -25.16
C MET A 1111 -4.42 -15.29 -25.59
N HIS A 1112 -4.98 -16.04 -24.64
CA HIS A 1112 -6.33 -16.55 -24.64
C HIS A 1112 -7.37 -15.50 -25.05
N GLU A 1113 -6.96 -14.24 -25.01
CA GLU A 1113 -7.60 -13.04 -25.48
C GLU A 1113 -7.52 -12.76 -27.01
N ARG A 1114 -6.44 -13.09 -27.73
CA ARG A 1114 -6.31 -13.07 -29.21
C ARG A 1114 -6.85 -14.34 -29.77
N VAL A 1115 -6.42 -15.41 -29.15
CA VAL A 1115 -7.21 -16.61 -29.03
C VAL A 1115 -8.72 -16.21 -28.94
N ARG A 1116 -9.16 -15.15 -28.24
CA ARG A 1116 -10.49 -14.52 -28.48
C ARG A 1116 -10.67 -13.52 -29.63
N LYS A 1117 -9.87 -12.45 -29.87
CA LYS A 1117 -10.11 -11.53 -31.01
C LYS A 1117 -9.38 -11.90 -32.29
N GLU A 1118 -8.06 -11.90 -32.23
CA GLU A 1118 -7.24 -11.80 -33.43
C GLU A 1118 -6.84 -13.17 -34.01
N TYR A 1119 -6.64 -14.18 -33.16
CA TYR A 1119 -5.96 -15.44 -33.50
C TYR A 1119 -6.79 -16.73 -33.34
N TRP A 1120 -7.70 -16.86 -32.35
CA TRP A 1120 -8.79 -17.87 -32.41
C TRP A 1120 -10.16 -17.19 -32.66
N GLY A 1121 -10.31 -15.90 -32.36
CA GLY A 1121 -11.33 -15.06 -33.01
C GLY A 1121 -12.79 -15.37 -32.62
N TYR A 1122 -13.01 -16.09 -31.51
CA TYR A 1122 -14.37 -16.41 -31.05
C TYR A 1122 -15.12 -15.25 -30.38
N ALA A 1123 -14.44 -14.14 -30.10
CA ALA A 1123 -15.02 -12.86 -29.78
C ALA A 1123 -14.11 -11.75 -30.38
N GLN A 1124 -14.30 -11.43 -31.66
CA GLN A 1124 -13.54 -10.39 -32.38
C GLN A 1124 -13.95 -8.97 -32.01
N ASP A 1125 -15.13 -8.85 -31.44
CA ASP A 1125 -15.48 -7.79 -30.53
C ASP A 1125 -15.21 -8.36 -29.11
N GLU A 1126 -14.10 -7.92 -28.49
CA GLU A 1126 -13.89 -7.88 -27.02
C GLU A 1126 -13.17 -6.56 -26.61
N ASN A 1127 -13.41 -6.05 -25.39
CA ASN A 1127 -12.63 -5.12 -24.55
C ASN A 1127 -12.70 -5.61 -23.14
N LEU A 1128 -11.66 -5.48 -22.37
CA LEU A 1128 -11.68 -5.96 -21.01
C LEU A 1128 -10.92 -4.88 -20.22
N SER A 1129 -10.99 -4.86 -18.92
CA SER A 1129 -9.99 -4.21 -18.06
C SER A 1129 -8.94 -5.27 -17.64
N ASN A 1130 -8.29 -5.05 -16.53
CA ASN A 1130 -7.64 -6.07 -15.70
C ASN A 1130 -7.81 -5.78 -14.21
N GLN A 1131 -8.19 -4.54 -13.86
CA GLN A 1131 -9.13 -4.30 -12.79
C GLN A 1131 -10.26 -5.32 -12.97
N GLU A 1132 -10.98 -5.37 -14.10
CA GLU A 1132 -11.89 -6.51 -14.30
C GLU A 1132 -11.28 -7.93 -14.30
N LEU A 1133 -9.98 -8.21 -14.32
CA LEU A 1133 -9.48 -9.60 -14.40
C LEU A 1133 -9.47 -10.45 -13.08
N ILE A 1134 -10.60 -10.67 -12.33
CA ILE A 1134 -10.65 -11.64 -11.17
C ILE A 1134 -11.93 -12.54 -10.76
N LYS A 1135 -13.03 -12.91 -11.52
CA LYS A 1135 -14.23 -13.66 -10.91
C LYS A 1135 -15.14 -14.81 -11.56
N GLU A 1136 -14.83 -15.56 -12.64
CA GLU A 1136 -15.63 -16.65 -13.34
C GLU A 1136 -17.07 -16.39 -13.92
N GLU A 1137 -17.35 -16.67 -15.23
CA GLU A 1137 -18.75 -16.87 -15.79
C GLU A 1137 -18.95 -17.31 -17.29
N TYR A 1138 -17.96 -17.44 -18.20
CA TYR A 1138 -18.05 -16.86 -19.58
C TYR A 1138 -17.67 -17.72 -20.83
N ALA A 1139 -17.49 -17.02 -21.98
CA ALA A 1139 -16.81 -17.41 -23.26
C ALA A 1139 -15.37 -17.93 -23.11
N GLY A 1140 -15.16 -19.01 -22.37
CA GLY A 1140 -13.90 -19.75 -22.29
C GLY A 1140 -13.47 -20.16 -20.88
N ILE A 1141 -12.25 -20.70 -20.78
CA ILE A 1141 -11.43 -20.86 -19.55
C ILE A 1141 -9.98 -21.13 -19.95
N ARG A 1142 -9.00 -20.71 -19.12
CA ARG A 1142 -7.57 -21.05 -19.30
C ARG A 1142 -7.00 -21.97 -18.20
N PRO A 1143 -7.51 -23.20 -18.01
CA PRO A 1143 -7.15 -24.02 -16.85
C PRO A 1143 -5.68 -24.46 -16.91
N ALA A 1144 -4.93 -24.13 -15.86
CA ALA A 1144 -3.50 -24.40 -15.74
C ALA A 1144 -3.25 -25.69 -14.94
N PRO A 1145 -2.51 -26.69 -15.48
CA PRO A 1145 -2.18 -27.93 -14.77
C PRO A 1145 -1.59 -27.66 -13.37
N GLY A 1146 -2.21 -28.26 -12.34
CA GLY A 1146 -1.99 -27.98 -10.92
C GLY A 1146 -3.14 -27.20 -10.24
N TYR A 1147 -3.92 -26.43 -10.98
CA TYR A 1147 -5.11 -25.74 -10.43
C TYR A 1147 -6.21 -26.74 -10.03
N PRO A 1148 -7.14 -26.40 -9.11
CA PRO A 1148 -8.18 -27.33 -8.63
C PRO A 1148 -9.09 -27.98 -9.68
N ALA A 1149 -9.20 -27.40 -10.90
CA ALA A 1149 -9.96 -27.96 -12.03
C ALA A 1149 -9.18 -29.01 -12.85
N CYS A 1150 -7.85 -28.95 -12.81
CA CYS A 1150 -6.92 -29.88 -13.47
C CYS A 1150 -5.68 -30.06 -12.58
N PRO A 1151 -5.81 -30.69 -11.40
CA PRO A 1151 -4.74 -30.74 -10.39
C PRO A 1151 -3.57 -31.66 -10.76
N GLU A 1152 -3.60 -32.28 -11.94
CA GLU A 1152 -2.54 -33.12 -12.46
C GLU A 1152 -1.48 -32.25 -13.13
N HIS A 1153 -0.22 -32.33 -12.67
CA HIS A 1153 0.87 -31.46 -13.14
C HIS A 1153 1.62 -31.99 -14.38
N THR A 1154 1.55 -33.30 -14.70
CA THR A 1154 2.31 -33.88 -15.82
C THR A 1154 1.72 -33.52 -17.18
N GLU A 1155 0.46 -33.08 -17.24
CA GLU A 1155 -0.12 -32.44 -18.42
C GLU A 1155 0.66 -31.20 -18.89
N LYS A 1156 1.48 -30.56 -18.03
CA LYS A 1156 2.46 -29.55 -18.48
C LYS A 1156 3.51 -30.13 -19.44
N GLY A 1157 3.89 -31.40 -19.29
CA GLY A 1157 4.79 -32.07 -20.22
C GLY A 1157 4.20 -32.20 -21.62
N THR A 1158 2.94 -32.62 -21.72
CA THR A 1158 2.18 -32.68 -22.99
C THR A 1158 2.07 -31.31 -23.63
N LEU A 1159 1.77 -30.29 -22.82
CA LEU A 1159 1.67 -28.89 -23.23
C LEU A 1159 3.02 -28.33 -23.73
N PHE A 1160 4.11 -28.51 -22.99
CA PHE A 1160 5.43 -28.04 -23.37
C PHE A 1160 5.96 -28.73 -24.65
N GLN A 1161 5.57 -29.99 -24.90
CA GLN A 1161 5.89 -30.69 -26.17
C GLN A 1161 5.07 -30.17 -27.35
N LEU A 1162 3.78 -29.84 -27.17
CA LEU A 1162 2.95 -29.24 -28.21
C LEU A 1162 3.42 -27.82 -28.57
N LEU A 1163 3.95 -27.09 -27.59
CA LEU A 1163 4.44 -25.72 -27.76
C LEU A 1163 5.91 -25.64 -28.19
N ASP A 1164 6.73 -26.63 -27.80
CA ASP A 1164 8.21 -26.60 -27.84
C ASP A 1164 8.80 -25.44 -27.00
N ALA A 1165 8.20 -25.20 -25.82
CA ALA A 1165 8.48 -24.03 -24.98
C ALA A 1165 9.93 -23.96 -24.48
N GLU A 1166 10.55 -25.09 -24.12
CA GLU A 1166 11.93 -25.07 -23.61
C GLU A 1166 12.94 -24.56 -24.65
N ASN A 1167 12.79 -24.93 -25.93
CA ASN A 1167 13.69 -24.45 -26.99
C ASN A 1167 13.32 -23.05 -27.50
N LYS A 1168 12.03 -22.70 -27.52
CA LYS A 1168 11.53 -21.43 -28.09
C LYS A 1168 11.61 -20.26 -27.12
N ILE A 1169 11.39 -20.48 -25.82
CA ILE A 1169 11.33 -19.42 -24.80
C ILE A 1169 12.32 -19.62 -23.64
N GLY A 1170 13.04 -20.75 -23.60
CA GLY A 1170 14.04 -21.04 -22.56
C GLY A 1170 13.46 -21.47 -21.21
N LEU A 1171 12.13 -21.50 -21.09
CA LEU A 1171 11.41 -21.92 -19.89
C LEU A 1171 11.53 -23.45 -19.71
N ARG A 1172 12.13 -23.88 -18.60
CA ARG A 1172 12.34 -25.31 -18.32
C ARG A 1172 11.32 -25.85 -17.34
N LEU A 1173 10.91 -27.10 -17.54
CA LEU A 1173 10.23 -27.89 -16.51
C LEU A 1173 11.26 -28.58 -15.62
N THR A 1174 11.08 -28.50 -14.31
CA THR A 1174 11.81 -29.31 -13.34
C THR A 1174 11.30 -30.76 -13.37
N GLU A 1175 12.01 -31.68 -12.70
CA GLU A 1175 11.54 -33.06 -12.47
C GLU A 1175 10.19 -33.12 -11.70
N SER A 1176 9.78 -32.03 -11.04
CA SER A 1176 8.50 -31.88 -10.33
C SER A 1176 7.40 -31.20 -11.17
N TYR A 1177 7.65 -30.88 -12.45
CA TYR A 1177 6.78 -30.04 -13.31
C TYR A 1177 6.48 -28.64 -12.73
N ALA A 1178 7.34 -28.16 -11.83
CA ALA A 1178 7.50 -26.73 -11.61
C ALA A 1178 8.29 -26.11 -12.78
N MET A 1179 8.36 -24.79 -12.84
CA MET A 1179 8.95 -24.06 -13.96
C MET A 1179 10.11 -23.20 -13.47
N TYR A 1180 11.14 -23.06 -14.31
CA TYR A 1180 12.26 -22.15 -14.07
C TYR A 1180 12.63 -21.39 -15.36
N PRO A 1181 12.75 -20.04 -15.34
CA PRO A 1181 12.74 -19.14 -14.19
C PRO A 1181 11.48 -19.15 -13.31
N THR A 1182 11.67 -18.71 -12.06
CA THR A 1182 10.71 -18.85 -10.93
C THR A 1182 9.32 -18.35 -11.28
N ALA A 1183 9.35 -17.12 -11.78
CA ALA A 1183 8.30 -16.35 -12.35
C ALA A 1183 7.88 -16.96 -13.70
N ALA A 1184 6.93 -17.91 -13.66
CA ALA A 1184 6.38 -18.54 -14.85
C ALA A 1184 4.96 -19.12 -14.65
N VAL A 1185 4.19 -19.19 -15.74
CA VAL A 1185 2.85 -19.82 -15.79
C VAL A 1185 2.71 -20.68 -17.07
N SER A 1186 1.72 -21.57 -17.11
CA SER A 1186 1.36 -22.36 -18.30
C SER A 1186 0.00 -23.03 -18.13
N GLY A 1187 -0.75 -23.17 -19.22
CA GLY A 1187 -2.09 -23.77 -19.19
C GLY A 1187 -2.74 -24.02 -20.55
N PHE A 1188 -3.99 -24.47 -20.51
CA PHE A 1188 -4.81 -24.79 -21.69
C PHE A 1188 -5.81 -23.69 -22.04
N TYR A 1189 -6.54 -23.85 -23.15
CA TYR A 1189 -7.62 -22.97 -23.61
C TYR A 1189 -8.87 -23.73 -24.03
N PHE A 1190 -10.01 -23.16 -23.67
CA PHE A 1190 -11.35 -23.58 -24.07
C PHE A 1190 -12.11 -22.35 -24.54
N ALA A 1191 -12.91 -22.49 -25.60
CA ALA A 1191 -13.66 -21.36 -26.18
C ALA A 1191 -15.16 -21.35 -25.88
N HIS A 1192 -15.72 -22.45 -25.38
CA HIS A 1192 -17.18 -22.58 -25.29
C HIS A 1192 -17.79 -21.78 -24.13
N PRO A 1193 -18.81 -20.93 -24.33
CA PRO A 1193 -19.31 -19.98 -23.33
C PRO A 1193 -20.03 -20.53 -22.10
N ASP A 1194 -20.12 -21.84 -21.96
CA ASP A 1194 -20.54 -22.48 -20.70
C ASP A 1194 -19.36 -22.95 -19.83
N SER A 1195 -18.12 -22.83 -20.31
CA SER A 1195 -16.96 -23.34 -19.61
C SER A 1195 -16.65 -22.55 -18.34
N ARG A 1196 -16.16 -23.26 -17.33
CA ARG A 1196 -15.90 -22.73 -16.00
C ARG A 1196 -14.88 -23.59 -15.27
N TYR A 1197 -14.18 -23.00 -14.32
CA TYR A 1197 -13.40 -23.71 -13.33
C TYR A 1197 -14.35 -24.37 -12.34
N PHE A 1198 -13.89 -25.48 -11.78
CA PHE A 1198 -14.60 -26.20 -10.74
C PHE A 1198 -13.56 -26.95 -9.92
N GLY A 1199 -13.70 -27.00 -8.60
CA GLY A 1199 -12.86 -27.88 -7.80
C GLY A 1199 -13.18 -29.34 -8.14
N LEU A 1200 -12.22 -30.11 -8.65
CA LEU A 1200 -12.35 -31.55 -8.91
C LEU A 1200 -12.80 -32.30 -7.63
N GLY A 1201 -12.31 -31.84 -6.48
CA GLY A 1201 -12.58 -32.42 -5.17
C GLY A 1201 -11.79 -33.72 -4.96
N LYS A 1202 -12.43 -34.68 -4.30
CA LYS A 1202 -11.86 -36.02 -4.08
C LYS A 1202 -12.40 -37.02 -5.10
N ILE A 1203 -11.52 -37.85 -5.66
CA ILE A 1203 -11.80 -38.86 -6.69
C ILE A 1203 -11.47 -40.27 -6.18
N THR A 1204 -12.21 -41.26 -6.66
CA THR A 1204 -12.10 -42.66 -6.24
C THR A 1204 -11.23 -43.49 -7.19
N LYS A 1205 -10.84 -44.70 -6.75
CA LYS A 1205 -9.83 -45.53 -7.44
C LYS A 1205 -10.24 -45.94 -8.85
N ASP A 1206 -11.54 -46.07 -9.12
CA ASP A 1206 -12.10 -46.34 -10.44
C ASP A 1206 -11.69 -45.27 -11.48
N GLN A 1207 -11.64 -44.00 -11.09
CA GLN A 1207 -11.16 -42.92 -11.97
C GLN A 1207 -9.63 -42.86 -12.06
N ILE A 1208 -8.91 -43.23 -11.01
CA ILE A 1208 -7.45 -43.29 -11.05
C ILE A 1208 -6.98 -44.41 -11.99
N GLU A 1209 -7.63 -45.58 -11.97
CA GLU A 1209 -7.35 -46.70 -12.87
C GLU A 1209 -7.72 -46.36 -14.33
N ASP A 1210 -8.86 -45.73 -14.57
CA ASP A 1210 -9.28 -45.20 -15.89
C ASP A 1210 -8.29 -44.14 -16.43
N TYR A 1211 -7.86 -43.18 -15.60
CA TYR A 1211 -6.91 -42.13 -16.00
C TYR A 1211 -5.50 -42.67 -16.26
N ALA A 1212 -5.02 -43.64 -15.45
CA ALA A 1212 -3.73 -44.30 -15.67
C ALA A 1212 -3.67 -45.05 -17.01
N ILE A 1213 -4.77 -45.72 -17.38
CA ILE A 1213 -4.91 -46.35 -18.71
C ILE A 1213 -4.91 -45.28 -19.82
N ARG A 1214 -5.62 -44.16 -19.64
CA ARG A 1214 -5.68 -43.07 -20.63
C ARG A 1214 -4.31 -42.40 -20.86
N LYS A 1215 -3.59 -42.08 -19.80
CA LYS A 1215 -2.24 -41.48 -19.83
C LYS A 1215 -1.12 -42.46 -20.22
N ASN A 1216 -1.40 -43.76 -20.27
CA ASN A 1216 -0.39 -44.83 -20.40
C ASN A 1216 0.70 -44.70 -19.31
N MET A 1217 0.28 -44.50 -18.06
CA MET A 1217 1.16 -44.38 -16.88
C MET A 1217 0.84 -45.48 -15.86
N PRO A 1218 1.80 -45.89 -15.00
CA PRO A 1218 1.50 -46.76 -13.87
C PRO A 1218 0.48 -46.11 -12.91
N VAL A 1219 -0.44 -46.91 -12.38
CA VAL A 1219 -1.43 -46.44 -11.36
C VAL A 1219 -0.73 -45.78 -10.17
N GLU A 1220 0.39 -46.35 -9.71
CA GLU A 1220 1.20 -45.85 -8.60
C GLU A 1220 1.81 -44.46 -8.88
N GLU A 1221 2.07 -44.13 -10.14
CA GLU A 1221 2.60 -42.82 -10.55
C GLU A 1221 1.48 -41.78 -10.64
N VAL A 1222 0.30 -42.16 -11.13
CA VAL A 1222 -0.90 -41.31 -11.10
C VAL A 1222 -1.36 -41.06 -9.65
N GLU A 1223 -1.32 -42.06 -8.79
CA GLU A 1223 -1.60 -41.92 -7.34
C GLU A 1223 -0.60 -40.97 -6.64
N ARG A 1224 0.63 -40.86 -7.15
CA ARG A 1224 1.61 -39.86 -6.69
C ARG A 1224 1.21 -38.45 -7.11
N TRP A 1225 0.96 -38.20 -8.40
CA TRP A 1225 0.63 -36.86 -8.90
C TRP A 1225 -0.74 -36.35 -8.43
N LEU A 1226 -1.70 -37.25 -8.19
CA LEU A 1226 -3.05 -36.93 -7.68
C LEU A 1226 -3.22 -37.20 -6.19
N SER A 1227 -2.13 -37.35 -5.43
CA SER A 1227 -2.08 -37.50 -3.96
C SER A 1227 -3.02 -36.53 -3.20
N PRO A 1228 -3.09 -35.21 -3.55
CA PRO A 1228 -4.04 -34.28 -2.93
C PRO A 1228 -5.52 -34.60 -3.19
N ASN A 1229 -5.85 -35.33 -4.27
CA ASN A 1229 -7.20 -35.61 -4.74
C ASN A 1229 -7.70 -37.03 -4.42
N LEU A 1230 -6.88 -37.94 -3.89
CA LEU A 1230 -7.32 -39.30 -3.55
C LEU A 1230 -8.36 -39.32 -2.42
N ALA A 1231 -9.50 -39.98 -2.66
CA ALA A 1231 -10.55 -40.22 -1.66
C ALA A 1231 -10.15 -41.29 -0.63
N TYR A 1232 -9.26 -42.22 -1.02
CA TYR A 1232 -8.73 -43.34 -0.23
C TYR A 1232 -7.36 -43.03 0.38
#